data_AF-A0A365XRU9-F1
#
_entry.id   AF-A0A365XRU9-F1
#
_cell.length_a   1.000
_cell.length_b   1.000
_cell.length_c   1.000
_cell.angle_alpha   90.00
_cell.angle_beta   90.00
_cell.angle_gamma   90.00
#
_symmetry.space_group_name_H-M   'P 1'
#
loop_
_entity.id
_entity.type
_entity.pdbx_description
1 polymer ?
#
loop_
_entity_poly.entity_id
_entity_poly.type
_entity_poly.pdbx_seq_one_letter_code
_entity_poly.pdbx_strand_id
1 'polypeptide(L)'
;MARSLTDQQVLTATGRDELIRFAGGQPLKLYEGLDTVALQGITQSIFVADAGLIDRIPGQTRIPPALLDSLAHIDHYPWSGHTEQFAEEQFLQQQFPSRCDLYNFLLFAADFYRFNYTNDLSYNNTLATLVSRIGSWFGPAMTPLFKDTAVEFSVNDQTDTPEAQQERVKTFAPYLNWVAIFQQAGFLPASDHVIQQYYNNGKNIFATTHHSSFLQELGKYITYLDKYPYLREQQLHHLDSLQQTGFIDSTQKKQIITRYKPFTLLSSDDILSGCNNAVPLYTATDIKPYDCIPQNEYGLIPPASIQTVFKTVTDKISRKILPLTVTDIRIYKQKPGSNGLYPYQEQLALSRSAKLLSATLLLNNQLYKETIDEKEFESWIRPENFQFLNHYLEDQHDNRRFYFITPNRFTHYEPLPDTVFLALLTEQQATLLQSPYLFDRIKGCYNGSPGDYDYAVYPGDYFQLSSRLSKTQIDSFVAICQQHQVLPAGNTALLQATIREQNPAGYRAALSCSPACFDSQDNLYSLLTGTQRALQQMLPHNKLFFTQLPEHRNGTQQPSSGFMFNKQIYRVPASGEATDFSNEIVVKTINKALSGHGLPYRLYQVSDNSEVFNGHSYVLMKPAAAQALRSLSAEIFPVTGSSR
;
A
#
# COMPACT_ATOMS: atom_id res chain seq x y z
N MET A 1 31.88 28.88 -6.92
CA MET A 1 32.05 27.42 -6.77
C MET A 1 33.49 26.96 -7.04
N ALA A 2 33.96 26.89 -8.29
CA ALA A 2 35.27 26.32 -8.63
C ALA A 2 36.46 26.89 -7.83
N ARG A 3 36.53 28.22 -7.66
CA ARG A 3 37.56 28.87 -6.82
C ARG A 3 37.52 28.38 -5.36
N SER A 4 36.34 28.29 -4.77
CA SER A 4 36.19 27.80 -3.39
C SER A 4 36.58 26.34 -3.25
N LEU A 5 36.30 25.48 -4.24
CA LEU A 5 36.76 24.09 -4.22
C LEU A 5 38.29 24.00 -4.28
N THR A 6 38.96 24.92 -4.98
CA THR A 6 40.42 25.03 -4.96
C THR A 6 40.93 25.53 -3.62
N ASP A 7 40.31 26.55 -3.05
CA ASP A 7 40.69 27.11 -1.74
C ASP A 7 40.54 26.07 -0.62
N GLN A 8 39.52 25.20 -0.71
CA GLN A 8 39.29 24.06 0.19
C GLN A 8 40.11 22.80 -0.19
N GLN A 9 41.01 22.90 -1.17
CA GLN A 9 41.89 21.81 -1.61
C GLN A 9 41.15 20.54 -2.09
N VAL A 10 39.90 20.69 -2.55
CA VAL A 10 39.12 19.63 -3.22
C VAL A 10 39.58 19.48 -4.67
N LEU A 11 39.82 20.60 -5.35
CA LEU A 11 40.32 20.66 -6.72
C LEU A 11 41.71 21.29 -6.79
N THR A 12 42.53 20.81 -7.72
CA THR A 12 43.73 21.51 -8.18
C THR A 12 43.35 22.63 -9.15
N ALA A 13 44.34 23.42 -9.60
CA ALA A 13 44.11 24.41 -10.67
C ALA A 13 43.60 23.74 -11.96
N THR A 14 44.12 22.56 -12.32
CA THR A 14 43.68 21.79 -13.49
C THR A 14 42.22 21.37 -13.35
N GLY A 15 41.84 20.79 -12.21
CA GLY A 15 40.46 20.37 -11.97
C GLY A 15 39.48 21.54 -11.93
N ARG A 16 39.89 22.68 -11.37
CA ARG A 16 39.13 23.93 -11.39
C ARG A 16 38.82 24.38 -12.82
N ASP A 17 39.84 24.37 -13.68
CA ASP A 17 39.72 24.84 -15.06
C ASP A 17 38.84 23.90 -15.90
N GLU A 18 38.88 22.58 -15.64
CA GLU A 18 37.97 21.60 -16.27
C GLU A 18 36.52 21.74 -15.79
N LEU A 19 36.30 21.97 -14.50
CA LEU A 19 34.95 22.27 -13.99
C LEU A 19 34.38 23.56 -14.62
N ILE A 20 35.21 24.59 -14.84
CA ILE A 20 34.79 25.81 -15.53
C ILE A 20 34.46 25.53 -17.00
N ARG A 21 35.22 24.67 -17.69
CA ARG A 21 34.92 24.24 -19.07
C ARG A 21 33.60 23.51 -19.14
N PHE A 22 33.41 22.53 -18.26
CA PHE A 22 32.15 21.79 -18.13
C PHE A 22 30.97 22.74 -17.90
N ALA A 23 31.09 23.65 -16.93
CA ALA A 23 30.06 24.64 -16.63
C ALA A 23 29.76 25.60 -17.79
N GLY A 24 30.78 25.92 -18.60
CA GLY A 24 30.68 26.77 -19.77
C GLY A 24 30.24 26.05 -21.05
N GLY A 25 29.90 24.77 -20.98
CA GLY A 25 29.54 23.97 -22.15
C GLY A 25 30.69 23.76 -23.15
N GLN A 26 31.93 23.89 -22.69
CA GLN A 26 33.12 23.80 -23.52
C GLN A 26 33.65 22.36 -23.56
N PRO A 27 34.28 21.92 -24.67
CA PRO A 27 34.97 20.65 -24.73
C PRO A 27 35.97 20.50 -23.58
N LEU A 28 35.90 19.37 -22.88
CA LEU A 28 36.81 19.03 -21.79
C LEU A 28 38.19 18.69 -22.36
N LYS A 29 39.26 19.16 -21.70
CA LYS A 29 40.62 18.79 -22.11
C LYS A 29 40.96 17.35 -21.75
N LEU A 30 40.18 16.73 -20.86
CA LEU A 30 40.26 15.32 -20.52
C LEU A 30 40.40 14.42 -21.75
N TYR A 31 39.60 14.70 -22.78
CA TYR A 31 39.48 13.87 -23.98
C TYR A 31 40.39 14.29 -25.12
N GLU A 32 41.14 15.38 -24.96
CA GLU A 32 41.97 15.94 -26.02
C GLU A 32 43.05 14.93 -26.46
N GLY A 33 43.05 14.60 -27.76
CA GLY A 33 44.02 13.69 -28.38
C GLY A 33 43.78 12.19 -28.10
N LEU A 34 42.62 11.80 -27.56
CA LEU A 34 42.25 10.40 -27.39
C LEU A 34 41.49 9.86 -28.62
N ASP A 35 41.77 8.61 -28.99
CA ASP A 35 41.07 7.93 -30.08
C ASP A 35 39.60 7.66 -29.72
N THR A 36 38.67 8.10 -30.57
CA THR A 36 37.22 7.96 -30.36
C THR A 36 36.76 6.51 -30.35
N VAL A 37 37.41 5.61 -31.12
CA VAL A 37 37.09 4.17 -31.12
C VAL A 37 37.54 3.53 -29.80
N ALA A 38 38.71 3.93 -29.28
CA ALA A 38 39.18 3.49 -27.96
C ALA A 38 38.30 4.01 -26.80
N LEU A 39 37.73 5.22 -26.92
CA LEU A 39 36.78 5.76 -25.95
C LEU A 39 35.47 4.97 -25.91
N GLN A 40 34.99 4.46 -27.06
CA GLN A 40 33.80 3.61 -27.14
C GLN A 40 33.97 2.25 -26.43
N GLY A 41 35.21 1.78 -26.26
CA GLY A 41 35.54 0.54 -25.55
C GLY A 41 35.52 0.66 -24.01
N ILE A 42 35.35 1.88 -23.47
CA ILE A 42 35.25 2.10 -22.02
C ILE A 42 33.79 1.97 -21.62
N THR A 43 33.45 0.89 -20.91
CA THR A 43 32.08 0.58 -20.48
C THR A 43 31.70 1.21 -19.15
N GLN A 44 32.69 1.67 -18.38
CA GLN A 44 32.46 2.36 -17.12
C GLN A 44 32.11 3.82 -17.38
N SER A 45 31.03 4.27 -16.76
CA SER A 45 30.59 5.66 -16.82
C SER A 45 31.62 6.56 -16.14
N ILE A 46 32.59 7.08 -16.89
CA ILE A 46 33.17 8.39 -16.58
C ILE A 46 32.08 9.43 -16.86
N PHE A 47 31.55 9.33 -18.08
CA PHE A 47 30.36 9.89 -18.71
C PHE A 47 30.32 9.20 -20.10
N VAL A 48 29.82 7.97 -20.21
CA VAL A 48 29.73 7.29 -21.51
C VAL A 48 28.34 7.53 -22.06
N ALA A 49 28.26 8.55 -22.89
CA ALA A 49 27.16 8.71 -23.80
C ALA A 49 27.27 7.61 -24.87
N ASP A 50 26.18 6.89 -25.10
CA ASP A 50 26.04 5.88 -26.16
C ASP A 50 26.56 6.44 -27.51
N ALA A 51 27.05 5.59 -28.41
CA ALA A 51 27.89 6.00 -29.56
C ALA A 51 27.27 7.08 -30.48
N GLY A 52 25.95 7.29 -30.46
CA GLY A 52 25.25 8.40 -31.12
C GLY A 52 25.25 9.76 -30.39
N LEU A 53 25.88 9.84 -29.22
CA LEU A 53 25.89 11.01 -28.33
C LEU A 53 27.31 11.58 -28.10
N ILE A 54 28.34 11.06 -28.76
CA ILE A 54 29.72 11.58 -28.68
C ILE A 54 29.79 13.02 -29.24
N ASP A 55 28.92 13.39 -30.17
CA ASP A 55 28.74 14.78 -30.65
C ASP A 55 28.01 15.68 -29.63
N ARG A 56 27.57 15.14 -28.49
CA ARG A 56 26.89 15.83 -27.37
C ARG A 56 27.71 15.74 -26.07
N ILE A 57 28.96 16.18 -26.15
CA ILE A 57 29.90 16.25 -25.01
C ILE A 57 29.24 16.91 -23.78
N PRO A 58 29.51 16.44 -22.54
CA PRO A 58 28.94 17.00 -21.32
C PRO A 58 29.23 18.51 -21.20
N GLY A 59 28.18 19.30 -20.99
CA GLY A 59 28.14 20.73 -21.29
C GLY A 59 26.96 21.12 -22.21
N GLN A 60 26.34 20.13 -22.86
CA GLN A 60 25.04 20.24 -23.55
C GLN A 60 24.02 19.18 -23.07
N THR A 61 23.99 18.86 -21.77
CA THR A 61 22.89 18.08 -21.17
C THR A 61 21.63 18.93 -20.98
N ARG A 62 21.21 19.63 -22.04
CA ARG A 62 19.80 19.88 -22.23
C ARG A 62 19.26 18.68 -22.98
N ILE A 63 18.20 18.06 -22.47
CA ILE A 63 17.33 17.29 -23.35
C ILE A 63 17.01 18.26 -24.51
N PRO A 64 17.25 17.90 -25.78
CA PRO A 64 17.05 18.84 -26.87
C PRO A 64 15.64 19.43 -26.76
N PRO A 65 15.43 20.75 -26.85
CA PRO A 65 14.08 21.33 -26.81
C PRO A 65 13.16 20.63 -27.81
N ALA A 66 13.68 20.20 -28.97
CA ALA A 66 12.93 19.40 -29.94
C ALA A 66 12.53 18.00 -29.46
N LEU A 67 13.30 17.35 -28.58
CA LEU A 67 12.94 16.07 -27.96
C LEU A 67 11.90 16.29 -26.84
N LEU A 68 12.02 17.37 -26.08
CA LEU A 68 11.00 17.78 -25.10
C LEU A 68 9.70 18.20 -25.79
N ASP A 69 9.75 19.04 -26.83
CA ASP A 69 8.61 19.42 -27.66
C ASP A 69 7.97 18.19 -28.32
N SER A 70 8.77 17.19 -28.72
CA SER A 70 8.23 15.92 -29.22
C SER A 70 7.55 15.10 -28.13
N LEU A 71 8.04 15.11 -26.88
CA LEU A 71 7.43 14.43 -25.74
C LEU A 71 6.16 15.15 -25.23
N ALA A 72 6.12 16.47 -25.35
CA ALA A 72 4.96 17.31 -25.05
C ALA A 72 3.85 17.25 -26.12
N HIS A 73 4.09 16.59 -27.27
CA HIS A 73 3.14 16.48 -28.39
C HIS A 73 2.68 15.03 -28.66
N ILE A 74 3.09 14.07 -27.83
CA ILE A 74 2.66 12.66 -27.95
C ILE A 74 1.45 12.43 -27.02
N ASP A 75 0.26 12.79 -27.48
CA ASP A 75 -1.03 12.61 -26.79
C ASP A 75 -1.51 11.14 -26.72
N HIS A 76 -0.67 10.14 -27.08
CA HIS A 76 -1.15 8.80 -27.47
C HIS A 76 -0.56 7.59 -26.74
N TYR A 77 0.10 7.78 -25.60
CA TYR A 77 0.50 6.65 -24.77
C TYR A 77 0.02 6.79 -23.31
N PRO A 78 -0.21 5.67 -22.58
CA PRO A 78 -0.86 5.60 -21.26
C PRO A 78 0.04 6.07 -20.10
N TRP A 79 0.85 7.11 -20.30
CA TRP A 79 1.83 7.66 -19.36
C TRP A 79 1.33 9.00 -18.79
N SER A 80 0.01 9.18 -18.69
CA SER A 80 -0.70 10.36 -18.17
C SER A 80 -0.52 10.63 -16.67
N GLY A 81 0.64 10.28 -16.11
CA GLY A 81 1.04 10.55 -14.73
C GLY A 81 2.40 11.25 -14.57
N HIS A 82 3.05 11.69 -15.66
CA HIS A 82 4.41 12.27 -15.62
C HIS A 82 4.54 13.69 -16.20
N THR A 83 3.43 14.40 -16.49
CA THR A 83 3.42 15.81 -16.94
C THR A 83 4.21 16.73 -16.00
N GLU A 84 4.10 16.43 -14.72
CA GLU A 84 4.78 17.06 -13.59
C GLU A 84 6.30 16.87 -13.59
N GLN A 85 6.79 15.67 -13.94
CA GLN A 85 8.23 15.37 -14.04
C GLN A 85 8.86 16.05 -15.25
N PHE A 86 8.12 16.11 -16.36
CA PHE A 86 8.56 16.80 -17.57
C PHE A 86 8.69 18.33 -17.35
N ALA A 87 7.72 18.95 -16.67
CA ALA A 87 7.79 20.36 -16.30
C ALA A 87 8.93 20.65 -15.31
N GLU A 88 9.16 19.74 -14.36
CA GLU A 88 10.31 19.80 -13.44
C GLU A 88 11.65 19.73 -14.19
N GLU A 89 11.79 18.81 -15.13
CA GLU A 89 12.99 18.70 -15.98
C GLU A 89 13.22 19.95 -16.81
N GLN A 90 12.17 20.55 -17.39
CA GLN A 90 12.28 21.81 -18.11
C GLN A 90 12.73 22.96 -17.19
N PHE A 91 12.17 23.05 -15.98
CA PHE A 91 12.59 24.05 -14.99
C PHE A 91 14.08 23.94 -14.67
N LEU A 92 14.58 22.71 -14.46
CA LEU A 92 16.00 22.47 -14.16
C LEU A 92 16.91 22.82 -15.35
N GLN A 93 16.47 22.55 -16.59
CA GLN A 93 17.25 22.82 -17.81
C GLN A 93 17.36 24.30 -18.18
N GLN A 94 16.41 25.12 -17.74
CA GLN A 94 16.42 26.57 -17.97
C GLN A 94 17.48 27.27 -17.11
N GLN A 95 17.90 26.65 -16.01
CA GLN A 95 19.04 27.08 -15.21
C GLN A 95 20.31 26.59 -15.96
N PHE A 96 21.32 27.45 -16.18
CA PHE A 96 22.69 27.02 -16.53
C PHE A 96 23.15 25.87 -15.60
N PRO A 97 24.16 25.03 -15.94
CA PRO A 97 24.32 23.70 -15.32
C PRO A 97 24.09 23.73 -13.82
N SER A 98 23.11 22.93 -13.38
CA SER A 98 22.58 22.97 -12.03
C SER A 98 23.68 22.65 -11.01
N ARG A 99 23.45 22.94 -9.73
CA ARG A 99 24.40 22.54 -8.68
C ARG A 99 24.59 21.04 -8.67
N CYS A 100 23.52 20.29 -8.95
CA CYS A 100 23.52 18.85 -9.14
C CYS A 100 24.44 18.41 -10.29
N ASP A 101 24.34 19.04 -11.47
CA ASP A 101 25.20 18.68 -12.62
C ASP A 101 26.68 18.89 -12.31
N LEU A 102 27.01 20.03 -11.70
CA LEU A 102 28.37 20.34 -11.28
C LEU A 102 28.88 19.38 -10.19
N TYR A 103 28.00 18.95 -9.29
CA TYR A 103 28.33 18.02 -8.21
C TYR A 103 28.56 16.61 -8.75
N ASN A 104 27.68 16.13 -9.62
CA ASN A 104 27.78 14.82 -10.26
C ASN A 104 29.01 14.75 -11.17
N PHE A 105 29.35 15.83 -11.87
CA PHE A 105 30.60 15.91 -12.62
C PHE A 105 31.82 15.63 -11.72
N LEU A 106 31.86 16.25 -10.55
CA LEU A 106 32.95 16.07 -9.58
C LEU A 106 32.97 14.64 -9.01
N LEU A 107 31.81 14.12 -8.59
CA LEU A 107 31.74 12.80 -7.98
C LEU A 107 32.00 11.67 -8.97
N PHE A 108 31.43 11.70 -10.18
CA PHE A 108 31.66 10.63 -11.16
C PHE A 108 33.11 10.59 -11.63
N ALA A 109 33.74 11.75 -11.81
CA ALA A 109 35.18 11.80 -12.07
C ALA A 109 35.99 11.21 -10.91
N ALA A 110 35.63 11.54 -9.66
CA ALA A 110 36.31 11.03 -8.47
C ALA A 110 36.13 9.51 -8.29
N ASP A 111 34.91 8.99 -8.49
CA ASP A 111 34.59 7.57 -8.41
C ASP A 111 35.27 6.78 -9.53
N PHE A 112 35.29 7.33 -10.74
CA PHE A 112 36.01 6.69 -11.84
C PHE A 112 37.51 6.58 -11.56
N TYR A 113 38.13 7.66 -11.05
CA TYR A 113 39.52 7.61 -10.61
C TYR A 113 39.70 6.56 -9.51
N ARG A 114 38.87 6.59 -8.47
CA ARG A 114 38.89 5.64 -7.34
C ARG A 114 38.79 4.18 -7.79
N PHE A 115 37.94 3.87 -8.77
CA PHE A 115 37.77 2.50 -9.25
C PHE A 115 38.98 1.99 -10.04
N ASN A 116 39.74 2.89 -10.68
CA ASN A 116 40.75 2.52 -11.66
C ASN A 116 42.19 2.82 -11.26
N TYR A 117 42.44 3.67 -10.25
CA TYR A 117 43.81 4.10 -9.91
C TYR A 117 44.69 3.00 -9.32
N THR A 118 44.09 1.92 -8.81
CA THR A 118 44.79 0.75 -8.27
C THR A 118 44.93 -0.39 -9.28
N ASN A 119 44.30 -0.29 -10.45
CA ASN A 119 44.32 -1.35 -11.46
C ASN A 119 45.64 -1.32 -12.24
N ASP A 120 46.11 -2.48 -12.70
CA ASP A 120 47.18 -2.54 -13.69
C ASP A 120 46.62 -2.13 -15.06
N LEU A 121 46.98 -0.92 -15.49
CA LEU A 121 46.50 -0.32 -16.75
C LEU A 121 47.53 -0.38 -17.88
N SER A 122 48.61 -1.15 -17.71
CA SER A 122 49.73 -1.21 -18.69
C SER A 122 49.31 -1.68 -20.09
N TYR A 123 48.18 -2.39 -20.20
CA TYR A 123 47.62 -2.88 -21.47
C TYR A 123 46.54 -1.98 -22.08
N ASN A 124 46.11 -0.92 -21.40
CA ASN A 124 45.07 0.01 -21.88
C ASN A 124 45.54 1.46 -21.76
N ASN A 125 46.30 1.91 -22.76
CA ASN A 125 46.90 3.25 -22.80
C ASN A 125 45.87 4.39 -22.71
N THR A 126 44.69 4.22 -23.30
CA THR A 126 43.60 5.21 -23.24
C THR A 126 43.05 5.34 -21.84
N LEU A 127 42.74 4.22 -21.18
CA LEU A 127 42.26 4.19 -19.80
C LEU A 127 43.32 4.71 -18.81
N ALA A 128 44.58 4.30 -18.96
CA ALA A 128 45.71 4.80 -18.17
C ALA A 128 45.85 6.33 -18.26
N THR A 129 45.72 6.87 -19.48
CA THR A 129 45.77 8.32 -19.73
C THR A 129 44.61 9.05 -19.08
N LEU A 130 43.39 8.52 -19.19
CA LEU A 130 42.19 9.10 -18.56
C LEU A 130 42.31 9.13 -17.03
N VAL A 131 42.69 8.01 -16.41
CA VAL A 131 42.86 7.91 -14.96
C VAL A 131 43.93 8.88 -14.46
N SER A 132 45.06 8.99 -15.17
CA SER A 132 46.12 9.95 -14.85
C SER A 132 45.64 11.41 -14.94
N ARG A 133 44.94 11.77 -16.03
CA ARG A 133 44.40 13.12 -16.23
C ARG A 133 43.36 13.47 -15.16
N ILE A 134 42.42 12.58 -14.86
CA ILE A 134 41.40 12.79 -13.83
C ILE A 134 42.04 12.88 -12.44
N GLY A 135 43.03 12.03 -12.13
CA GLY A 135 43.75 12.09 -10.86
C GLY A 135 44.41 13.45 -10.62
N SER A 136 44.86 14.13 -11.68
CA SER A 136 45.43 15.48 -11.60
C SER A 136 44.42 16.58 -11.23
N TRP A 137 43.11 16.29 -11.28
CA TRP A 137 42.06 17.27 -10.98
C TRP A 137 41.85 17.47 -9.48
N PHE A 138 42.12 16.45 -8.68
CA PHE A 138 41.73 16.40 -7.28
C PHE A 138 42.87 16.76 -6.34
N GLY A 139 42.55 17.59 -5.35
CA GLY A 139 43.48 17.98 -4.29
C GLY A 139 43.45 17.01 -3.09
N PRO A 140 44.29 17.25 -2.07
CA PRO A 140 44.45 16.35 -0.91
C PRO A 140 43.15 16.14 -0.11
N ALA A 141 42.19 17.06 -0.16
CA ALA A 141 40.92 16.89 0.55
C ALA A 141 40.10 15.68 0.03
N MET A 142 40.34 15.22 -1.20
CA MET A 142 39.67 14.04 -1.79
C MET A 142 40.29 12.70 -1.36
N THR A 143 41.44 12.72 -0.69
CA THR A 143 42.14 11.50 -0.24
C THR A 143 41.26 10.51 0.55
N PRO A 144 40.40 10.95 1.50
CA PRO A 144 39.51 10.05 2.24
C PRO A 144 38.53 9.28 1.33
N LEU A 145 38.04 9.91 0.25
CA LEU A 145 37.18 9.26 -0.73
C LEU A 145 37.95 8.21 -1.52
N PHE A 146 39.18 8.51 -1.97
CA PHE A 146 39.97 7.57 -2.78
C PHE A 146 40.42 6.33 -2.01
N LYS A 147 40.63 6.46 -0.70
CA LYS A 147 40.91 5.34 0.20
C LYS A 147 39.63 4.61 0.67
N ASP A 148 38.47 5.20 0.42
CA ASP A 148 37.13 4.76 0.83
C ASP A 148 37.08 4.27 2.29
N THR A 149 37.73 5.01 3.19
CA THR A 149 37.81 4.62 4.60
C THR A 149 36.42 4.55 5.21
N ALA A 150 36.12 3.42 5.84
CA ALA A 150 34.85 3.18 6.53
C ALA A 150 35.01 3.44 8.02
N VAL A 151 33.94 3.94 8.65
CA VAL A 151 33.79 3.93 10.10
C VAL A 151 32.66 2.98 10.45
N GLU A 152 32.92 2.06 11.37
CA GLU A 152 31.94 1.14 11.92
C GLU A 152 31.46 1.62 13.29
N PHE A 153 30.15 1.52 13.51
CA PHE A 153 29.47 1.90 14.74
C PHE A 153 28.75 0.69 15.32
N SER A 154 29.01 0.39 16.59
CA SER A 154 28.19 -0.56 17.35
C SER A 154 26.98 0.19 17.91
N VAL A 155 25.78 -0.16 17.43
CA VAL A 155 24.52 0.52 17.77
C VAL A 155 23.50 -0.49 18.27
N ASN A 156 22.85 -0.18 19.40
CA ASN A 156 21.74 -0.95 19.95
C ASN A 156 20.75 -0.01 20.63
N ASP A 157 19.57 0.15 20.04
CA ASP A 157 18.53 1.08 20.50
C ASP A 157 18.02 0.81 21.93
N GLN A 158 18.27 -0.37 22.49
CA GLN A 158 17.89 -0.72 23.86
C GLN A 158 18.96 -0.40 24.90
N THR A 159 20.24 -0.31 24.50
CA THR A 159 21.38 -0.15 25.43
C THR A 159 22.26 1.06 25.14
N ASP A 160 21.88 1.87 24.16
CA ASP A 160 22.66 3.01 23.71
C ASP A 160 22.59 4.20 24.69
N THR A 161 23.74 4.59 25.25
CA THR A 161 23.82 5.67 26.23
C THR A 161 24.06 7.03 25.57
N PRO A 162 23.74 8.16 26.23
CA PRO A 162 24.07 9.50 25.73
C PRO A 162 25.56 9.70 25.44
N GLU A 163 26.45 9.05 26.20
CA GLU A 163 27.90 9.11 25.98
C GLU A 163 28.31 8.38 24.70
N ALA A 164 27.72 7.20 24.45
CA ALA A 164 27.93 6.46 23.21
C ALA A 164 27.44 7.26 21.98
N GLN A 165 26.30 7.94 22.11
CA GLN A 165 25.78 8.87 21.10
C GLN A 165 26.77 10.00 20.80
N GLN A 166 27.32 10.65 21.82
CA GLN A 166 28.29 11.74 21.65
C GLN A 166 29.59 11.27 20.98
N GLU A 167 30.11 10.10 21.36
CA GLU A 167 31.33 9.56 20.75
C GLU A 167 31.09 9.19 19.28
N ARG A 168 29.90 8.72 18.91
CA ARG A 168 29.53 8.53 17.50
C ARG A 168 29.52 9.83 16.71
N VAL A 169 28.92 10.90 17.25
CA VAL A 169 28.92 12.22 16.59
C VAL A 169 30.35 12.70 16.36
N LYS A 170 31.23 12.56 17.36
CA LYS A 170 32.64 12.93 17.25
C LYS A 170 33.37 12.14 16.18
N THR A 171 33.14 10.82 16.12
CA THR A 171 33.74 9.93 15.13
C THR A 171 33.19 10.21 13.71
N PHE A 172 31.94 10.63 13.59
CA PHE A 172 31.28 10.98 12.33
C PHE A 172 31.61 12.41 11.84
N ALA A 173 32.20 13.26 12.68
CA ALA A 173 32.54 14.65 12.35
C ALA A 173 33.30 14.84 11.01
N PRO A 174 34.23 13.96 10.59
CA PRO A 174 34.90 14.07 9.29
C PRO A 174 33.94 14.00 8.09
N TYR A 175 32.81 13.30 8.20
CA TYR A 175 31.79 13.25 7.16
C TYR A 175 31.02 14.58 7.10
N LEU A 176 30.65 15.14 8.24
CA LEU A 176 30.00 16.45 8.32
C LEU A 176 30.87 17.60 7.78
N ASN A 177 32.20 17.44 7.79
CA ASN A 177 33.11 18.41 7.17
C ASN A 177 32.88 18.57 5.66
N TRP A 178 32.47 17.50 4.96
CA TRP A 178 32.08 17.61 3.55
C TRP A 178 30.92 18.59 3.36
N VAL A 179 29.93 18.55 4.26
CA VAL A 179 28.80 19.48 4.21
C VAL A 179 29.29 20.93 4.31
N ALA A 180 30.22 21.23 5.22
CA ALA A 180 30.80 22.56 5.35
C ALA A 180 31.57 23.01 4.09
N ILE A 181 32.36 22.11 3.49
CA ILE A 181 33.08 22.37 2.23
C ILE A 181 32.08 22.71 1.11
N PHE A 182 31.01 21.93 0.97
CA PHE A 182 30.03 22.12 -0.10
C PHE A 182 29.11 23.32 0.12
N GLN A 183 28.85 23.73 1.37
CA GLN A 183 28.23 25.01 1.69
C GLN A 183 29.10 26.19 1.25
N GLN A 184 30.39 26.18 1.60
CA GLN A 184 31.33 27.23 1.20
C GLN A 184 31.51 27.29 -0.32
N ALA A 185 31.52 26.13 -0.97
CA ALA A 185 31.59 26.03 -2.42
C ALA A 185 30.30 26.46 -3.13
N GLY A 186 29.17 26.56 -2.44
CA GLY A 186 27.88 26.98 -2.99
C GLY A 186 27.02 25.86 -3.58
N PHE A 187 27.38 24.59 -3.36
CA PHE A 187 26.50 23.46 -3.69
C PHE A 187 25.32 23.36 -2.72
N LEU A 188 25.54 23.76 -1.47
CA LEU A 188 24.52 23.85 -0.43
C LEU A 188 24.34 25.32 -0.01
N PRO A 189 23.13 25.77 0.33
CA PRO A 189 22.92 27.08 0.93
C PRO A 189 23.67 27.20 2.27
N ALA A 190 24.27 28.35 2.55
CA ALA A 190 25.01 28.56 3.79
C ALA A 190 24.12 28.51 5.06
N SER A 191 22.84 28.81 4.91
CA SER A 191 21.83 28.77 5.99
C SER A 191 21.17 27.40 6.18
N ASP A 192 21.50 26.43 5.32
CA ASP A 192 20.92 25.10 5.38
C ASP A 192 21.71 24.23 6.37
N HIS A 193 21.06 23.80 7.45
CA HIS A 193 21.66 23.00 8.51
C HIS A 193 20.99 21.64 8.70
N VAL A 194 20.14 21.21 7.75
CA VAL A 194 19.29 20.03 7.90
C VAL A 194 20.12 18.77 8.16
N ILE A 195 21.18 18.55 7.38
CA ILE A 195 22.05 17.37 7.50
C ILE A 195 22.81 17.39 8.84
N GLN A 196 23.38 18.53 9.21
CA GLN A 196 24.11 18.65 10.48
C GLN A 196 23.18 18.41 11.67
N GLN A 197 21.95 18.92 11.62
CA GLN A 197 20.95 18.68 12.66
C GLN A 197 20.51 17.23 12.74
N TYR A 198 20.37 16.56 11.60
CA TYR A 198 19.98 15.14 11.57
C TYR A 198 21.00 14.25 12.29
N TYR A 199 22.30 14.51 12.14
CA TYR A 199 23.36 13.70 12.76
C TYR A 199 23.85 14.22 14.12
N ASN A 200 23.34 15.35 14.63
CA ASN A 200 23.92 16.03 15.80
C ASN A 200 23.81 15.27 17.14
N ASN A 201 22.89 14.32 17.26
CA ASN A 201 22.58 13.62 18.50
C ASN A 201 23.00 12.14 18.49
N GLY A 202 23.68 11.70 17.41
CA GLY A 202 24.21 10.33 17.28
C GLY A 202 23.18 9.21 17.14
N LYS A 203 21.88 9.49 17.30
CA LYS A 203 20.80 8.49 17.18
C LYS A 203 20.53 8.07 15.75
N ASN A 204 20.86 8.94 14.79
CA ASN A 204 20.65 8.68 13.36
C ASN A 204 21.91 8.16 12.65
N ILE A 205 22.93 7.73 13.41
CA ILE A 205 24.18 7.17 12.89
C ILE A 205 24.17 5.66 13.15
N PHE A 206 24.07 4.85 12.09
CA PHE A 206 23.91 3.40 12.18
C PHE A 206 25.00 2.65 11.41
N ALA A 207 25.32 1.43 11.87
CA ALA A 207 26.15 0.43 11.18
C ALA A 207 27.50 0.97 10.68
N THR A 208 27.77 0.87 9.38
CA THR A 208 29.05 1.24 8.76
C THR A 208 28.80 2.35 7.73
N THR A 209 29.57 3.43 7.79
CA THR A 209 29.47 4.53 6.82
C THR A 209 30.77 4.68 6.03
N HIS A 210 30.66 4.76 4.71
CA HIS A 210 31.75 5.04 3.78
C HIS A 210 31.67 6.48 3.28
N HIS A 211 32.84 7.09 2.95
CA HIS A 211 32.86 8.45 2.39
C HIS A 211 32.12 8.52 1.06
N SER A 212 32.24 7.48 0.23
CA SER A 212 31.49 7.35 -1.02
C SER A 212 29.98 7.36 -0.80
N SER A 213 29.47 6.55 0.14
CA SER A 213 28.04 6.50 0.47
C SER A 213 27.50 7.83 0.99
N PHE A 214 28.25 8.51 1.87
CA PHE A 214 27.84 9.81 2.41
C PHE A 214 27.79 10.90 1.32
N LEU A 215 28.77 10.94 0.41
CA LEU A 215 28.76 11.88 -0.71
C LEU A 215 27.63 11.58 -1.70
N GLN A 216 27.32 10.31 -1.97
CA GLN A 216 26.16 9.95 -2.77
C GLN A 216 24.84 10.43 -2.13
N GLU A 217 24.70 10.28 -0.81
CA GLU A 217 23.55 10.79 -0.06
C GLU A 217 23.46 12.32 -0.16
N LEU A 218 24.59 13.02 0.00
CA LEU A 218 24.66 14.46 -0.18
C LEU A 218 24.28 14.91 -1.60
N GLY A 219 24.66 14.13 -2.62
CA GLY A 219 24.26 14.35 -4.01
C GLY A 219 22.75 14.28 -4.22
N LYS A 220 22.08 13.32 -3.58
CA LYS A 220 20.61 13.25 -3.58
C LYS A 220 20.00 14.49 -2.95
N TYR A 221 20.59 14.99 -1.85
CA TYR A 221 20.11 16.21 -1.21
C TYR A 221 20.33 17.46 -2.07
N ILE A 222 21.50 17.62 -2.71
CA ILE A 222 21.76 18.72 -3.65
C ILE A 222 20.76 18.68 -4.81
N THR A 223 20.47 17.49 -5.33
CA THR A 223 19.44 17.28 -6.37
C THR A 223 18.07 17.77 -5.89
N TYR A 224 17.69 17.41 -4.66
CA TYR A 224 16.48 17.91 -4.03
C TYR A 224 16.48 19.45 -3.92
N LEU A 225 17.58 20.08 -3.51
CA LEU A 225 17.65 21.53 -3.36
C LEU A 225 17.53 22.29 -4.69
N ASP A 226 17.95 21.70 -5.81
CA ASP A 226 17.75 22.28 -7.14
C ASP A 226 16.28 22.17 -7.58
N LYS A 227 15.61 21.08 -7.20
CA LYS A 227 14.17 20.86 -7.45
C LYS A 227 13.28 21.65 -6.49
N TYR A 228 13.76 21.97 -5.29
CA TYR A 228 12.99 22.58 -4.21
C TYR A 228 12.14 23.79 -4.60
N PRO A 229 12.63 24.78 -5.38
CA PRO A 229 11.79 25.92 -5.77
C PRO A 229 10.54 25.52 -6.54
N TYR A 230 10.67 24.58 -7.49
CA TYR A 230 9.56 24.04 -8.26
C TYR A 230 8.63 23.21 -7.37
N LEU A 231 9.18 22.30 -6.55
CA LEU A 231 8.39 21.50 -5.61
C LEU A 231 7.58 22.37 -4.64
N ARG A 232 8.16 23.47 -4.17
CA ARG A 232 7.49 24.46 -3.33
C ARG A 232 6.35 25.16 -4.07
N GLU A 233 6.57 25.59 -5.32
CA GLU A 233 5.53 26.21 -6.12
C GLU A 233 4.33 25.25 -6.32
N GLN A 234 4.61 23.97 -6.61
CA GLN A 234 3.56 22.95 -6.70
C GLN A 234 2.81 22.78 -5.38
N GLN A 235 3.49 22.69 -4.24
CA GLN A 235 2.83 22.63 -2.93
C GLN A 235 1.95 23.86 -2.66
N LEU A 236 2.41 25.07 -3.01
CA LEU A 236 1.62 26.29 -2.87
C LEU A 236 0.38 26.27 -3.78
N HIS A 237 0.50 25.79 -5.02
CA HIS A 237 -0.63 25.61 -5.92
C HIS A 237 -1.64 24.56 -5.41
N HIS A 238 -1.16 23.47 -4.81
CA HIS A 238 -2.04 22.52 -4.13
C HIS A 238 -2.77 23.15 -2.94
N LEU A 239 -2.11 24.01 -2.15
CA LEU A 239 -2.80 24.76 -1.08
C LEU A 239 -3.89 25.69 -1.62
N ASP A 240 -3.68 26.31 -2.79
CA ASP A 240 -4.71 27.11 -3.46
C ASP A 240 -5.94 26.25 -3.80
N SER A 241 -5.70 25.08 -4.38
CA SER A 241 -6.77 24.11 -4.70
C SER A 241 -7.49 23.60 -3.45
N LEU A 242 -6.75 23.28 -2.38
CA LEU A 242 -7.34 22.87 -1.10
C LEU A 242 -8.20 23.97 -0.49
N GLN A 243 -7.79 25.24 -0.61
CA GLN A 243 -8.59 26.38 -0.18
C GLN A 243 -9.89 26.49 -0.99
N GLN A 244 -9.83 26.28 -2.30
CA GLN A 244 -11.02 26.31 -3.17
C GLN A 244 -12.04 25.22 -2.81
N THR A 245 -11.58 24.04 -2.36
CA THR A 245 -12.47 22.97 -1.87
C THR A 245 -13.03 23.22 -0.47
N GLY A 246 -12.63 24.32 0.20
CA GLY A 246 -12.99 24.61 1.59
C GLY A 246 -12.33 23.69 2.61
N PHE A 247 -11.30 22.92 2.22
CA PHE A 247 -10.56 22.06 3.16
C PHE A 247 -9.76 22.89 4.17
N ILE A 248 -9.19 23.99 3.69
CA ILE A 248 -8.55 25.03 4.51
C ILE A 248 -9.14 26.39 4.17
N ASP A 249 -9.17 27.31 5.13
CA ASP A 249 -9.54 28.71 4.91
C ASP A 249 -8.31 29.59 4.60
N SER A 250 -8.56 30.86 4.28
CA SER A 250 -7.51 31.84 3.95
C SER A 250 -6.57 32.13 5.13
N THR A 251 -7.05 32.02 6.37
CA THR A 251 -6.26 32.23 7.59
C THR A 251 -5.32 31.06 7.81
N GLN A 252 -5.82 29.83 7.72
CA GLN A 252 -5.05 28.59 7.81
C GLN A 252 -3.98 28.55 6.72
N LYS A 253 -4.34 28.83 5.47
CA LYS A 253 -3.37 28.91 4.36
C LYS A 253 -2.26 29.91 4.65
N LYS A 254 -2.59 31.12 5.12
CA LYS A 254 -1.60 32.14 5.48
C LYS A 254 -0.67 31.64 6.59
N GLN A 255 -1.20 30.92 7.59
CA GLN A 255 -0.40 30.33 8.66
C GLN A 255 0.54 29.24 8.14
N ILE A 256 0.05 28.34 7.28
CA ILE A 256 0.85 27.29 6.63
C ILE A 256 2.01 27.91 5.85
N ILE A 257 1.73 28.89 4.99
CA ILE A 257 2.75 29.59 4.18
C ILE A 257 3.77 30.32 5.06
N THR A 258 3.32 30.93 6.16
CA THR A 258 4.22 31.64 7.09
C THR A 258 5.17 30.70 7.83
N ARG A 259 4.73 29.45 8.07
CA ARG A 259 5.53 28.41 8.75
C ARG A 259 6.44 27.63 7.80
N TYR A 260 6.31 27.84 6.50
CA TYR A 260 7.08 27.15 5.47
C TYR A 260 8.58 27.44 5.66
N LYS A 261 9.30 26.46 6.23
CA LYS A 261 10.73 26.62 6.51
C LYS A 261 11.54 26.58 5.20
N PRO A 262 12.65 27.32 5.12
CA PRO A 262 13.56 27.24 3.98
C PRO A 262 14.04 25.80 3.77
N PHE A 263 14.12 25.37 2.51
CA PHE A 263 14.70 24.07 2.10
C PHE A 263 13.99 22.82 2.65
N THR A 264 12.74 22.96 3.11
CA THR A 264 11.90 21.84 3.54
C THR A 264 10.54 21.94 2.87
N LEU A 265 9.93 20.82 2.50
CA LEU A 265 8.54 20.78 2.04
C LEU A 265 7.56 20.77 3.22
N LEU A 266 6.30 21.15 2.96
CA LEU A 266 5.22 21.06 3.94
C LEU A 266 4.98 19.61 4.34
N SER A 267 4.87 19.39 5.65
CA SER A 267 4.51 18.11 6.25
C SER A 267 2.99 18.00 6.48
N SER A 268 2.54 16.79 6.86
CA SER A 268 1.14 16.60 7.28
C SER A 268 0.79 17.42 8.50
N ASP A 269 1.72 17.61 9.44
CA ASP A 269 1.52 18.47 10.60
C ASP A 269 1.31 19.93 10.21
N ASP A 270 2.07 20.44 9.23
CA ASP A 270 1.93 21.82 8.78
C ASP A 270 0.52 22.09 8.26
N ILE A 271 -0.04 21.15 7.50
CA ILE A 271 -1.33 21.29 6.83
C ILE A 271 -2.49 20.90 7.77
N LEU A 272 -2.45 19.70 8.35
CA LEU A 272 -3.60 19.05 8.99
C LEU A 272 -3.80 19.47 10.46
N SER A 273 -2.76 19.96 11.15
CA SER A 273 -2.88 20.37 12.56
C SER A 273 -3.93 21.47 12.76
N GLY A 274 -4.03 22.39 11.80
CA GLY A 274 -5.00 23.50 11.80
C GLY A 274 -6.39 23.13 11.28
N CYS A 275 -6.56 21.99 10.60
CA CYS A 275 -7.82 21.61 9.95
C CYS A 275 -8.86 21.10 10.97
N ASN A 276 -10.11 21.48 10.81
CA ASN A 276 -11.22 20.97 11.64
C ASN A 276 -11.60 19.52 11.28
N ASN A 277 -11.32 19.10 10.05
CA ASN A 277 -11.67 17.76 9.56
C ASN A 277 -10.57 16.71 9.80
N ALA A 278 -9.57 16.98 10.65
CA ALA A 278 -8.46 16.07 10.90
C ALA A 278 -8.08 16.00 12.39
N VAL A 279 -7.79 14.80 12.90
CA VAL A 279 -7.32 14.56 14.26
C VAL A 279 -5.96 13.86 14.27
N PRO A 280 -5.04 14.24 15.18
CA PRO A 280 -3.75 13.58 15.31
C PRO A 280 -3.88 12.30 16.14
N LEU A 281 -3.18 11.25 15.70
CA LEU A 281 -2.96 10.00 16.42
C LEU A 281 -1.46 9.88 16.66
N TYR A 282 -1.05 10.06 17.91
CA TYR A 282 0.35 10.12 18.29
C TYR A 282 0.93 8.72 18.39
N THR A 283 1.99 8.47 17.62
CA THR A 283 2.70 7.20 17.59
C THR A 283 3.11 6.77 18.99
N ALA A 284 3.60 7.67 19.84
CA ALA A 284 4.09 7.31 21.17
C ALA A 284 2.99 6.90 22.17
N THR A 285 1.80 7.50 22.11
CA THR A 285 0.78 7.34 23.16
C THR A 285 -0.46 6.61 22.71
N ASP A 286 -0.79 6.66 21.42
CA ASP A 286 -2.01 6.07 20.88
C ASP A 286 -1.72 4.79 20.09
N ILE A 287 -0.47 4.59 19.65
CA ILE A 287 -0.04 3.49 18.79
C ILE A 287 0.91 2.54 19.54
N LYS A 288 2.11 3.04 19.89
CA LYS A 288 3.21 2.28 20.53
C LYS A 288 2.87 1.50 21.80
N PRO A 289 1.95 1.93 22.68
CA PRO A 289 1.57 1.11 23.83
C PRO A 289 0.91 -0.22 23.45
N TYR A 290 0.52 -0.35 22.18
CA TYR A 290 -0.13 -1.51 21.59
C TYR A 290 0.69 -2.12 20.45
N ASP A 291 1.55 -1.32 19.79
CA ASP A 291 2.51 -1.72 18.74
C ASP A 291 3.56 -2.71 19.25
N CYS A 292 4.02 -3.60 18.35
CA CYS A 292 5.08 -4.62 18.57
C CYS A 292 4.69 -5.89 19.33
N ILE A 293 3.87 -6.73 18.70
CA ILE A 293 3.79 -8.15 19.04
C ILE A 293 4.42 -8.93 17.88
N PRO A 294 5.61 -9.54 18.08
CA PRO A 294 6.27 -10.30 17.02
C PRO A 294 5.39 -11.46 16.54
N GLN A 295 5.62 -11.95 15.32
CA GLN A 295 4.77 -12.92 14.63
C GLN A 295 4.44 -14.19 15.44
N ASN A 296 5.32 -14.57 16.37
CA ASN A 296 5.17 -15.70 17.29
C ASN A 296 4.24 -15.42 18.49
N GLU A 297 3.75 -14.19 18.64
CA GLU A 297 2.89 -13.74 19.73
C GLU A 297 1.50 -13.30 19.24
N TYR A 298 1.16 -13.55 17.96
CA TYR A 298 -0.21 -13.39 17.47
C TYR A 298 -1.20 -14.22 18.30
N GLY A 299 -2.36 -13.64 18.56
CA GLY A 299 -3.33 -14.16 19.50
C GLY A 299 -2.96 -13.90 20.95
N LEU A 300 -2.01 -13.03 21.29
CA LEU A 300 -1.70 -12.63 22.67
C LEU A 300 -2.15 -11.21 23.03
N ILE A 301 -2.65 -10.44 22.05
CA ILE A 301 -3.20 -9.09 22.29
C ILE A 301 -4.32 -9.17 23.36
N PRO A 302 -4.22 -8.36 24.44
CA PRO A 302 -5.31 -8.23 25.40
C PRO A 302 -6.52 -7.54 24.75
N PRO A 303 -7.74 -8.12 24.85
CA PRO A 303 -8.96 -7.50 24.33
C PRO A 303 -9.21 -6.08 24.87
N ALA A 304 -8.80 -5.80 26.12
CA ALA A 304 -8.93 -4.46 26.73
C ALA A 304 -8.07 -3.39 26.03
N SER A 305 -6.92 -3.76 25.47
CA SER A 305 -6.06 -2.86 24.72
C SER A 305 -6.74 -2.38 23.44
N ILE A 306 -7.30 -3.33 22.68
CA ILE A 306 -8.06 -3.03 21.45
C ILE A 306 -9.26 -2.14 21.77
N GLN A 307 -10.01 -2.48 22.82
CA GLN A 307 -11.13 -1.67 23.26
C GLN A 307 -10.72 -0.21 23.55
N THR A 308 -9.56 -0.02 24.18
CA THR A 308 -9.01 1.30 24.50
C THR A 308 -8.63 2.08 23.24
N VAL A 309 -8.04 1.41 22.24
CA VAL A 309 -7.70 2.05 20.94
C VAL A 309 -8.95 2.51 20.22
N PHE A 310 -9.95 1.63 20.05
CA PHE A 310 -11.23 1.99 19.40
C PHE A 310 -11.90 3.18 20.09
N LYS A 311 -11.93 3.17 21.43
CA LYS A 311 -12.45 4.28 22.23
C LYS A 311 -11.65 5.56 22.02
N THR A 312 -10.32 5.50 22.05
CA THR A 312 -9.44 6.67 21.90
C THR A 312 -9.62 7.33 20.54
N VAL A 313 -9.63 6.52 19.47
CA VAL A 313 -9.83 7.01 18.09
C VAL A 313 -11.22 7.63 17.94
N THR A 314 -12.27 6.92 18.35
CA THR A 314 -13.65 7.43 18.26
C THR A 314 -13.88 8.68 19.10
N ASP A 315 -13.32 8.76 20.32
CA ASP A 315 -13.38 9.94 21.19
C ASP A 315 -12.69 11.15 20.53
N LYS A 316 -11.53 10.95 19.90
CA LYS A 316 -10.82 12.02 19.19
C LYS A 316 -11.62 12.54 18.01
N ILE A 317 -12.16 11.65 17.19
CA ILE A 317 -13.07 12.00 16.08
C ILE A 317 -14.27 12.76 16.62
N SER A 318 -14.90 12.26 17.69
CA SER A 318 -16.10 12.85 18.29
C SER A 318 -15.90 14.29 18.74
N ARG A 319 -14.71 14.63 19.23
CA ARG A 319 -14.42 15.95 19.78
C ARG A 319 -14.16 17.02 18.71
N LYS A 320 -13.68 16.63 17.53
CA LYS A 320 -13.17 17.58 16.54
C LYS A 320 -13.86 17.50 15.18
N ILE A 321 -14.21 16.30 14.71
CA ILE A 321 -14.66 16.09 13.33
C ILE A 321 -16.19 15.97 13.26
N LEU A 322 -16.78 15.01 13.97
CA LEU A 322 -18.24 14.75 13.90
C LEU A 322 -18.73 14.04 15.17
N PRO A 323 -19.98 14.27 15.62
CA PRO A 323 -20.46 13.74 16.90
C PRO A 323 -20.66 12.21 16.86
N LEU A 324 -19.83 11.48 17.61
CA LEU A 324 -19.88 10.03 17.72
C LEU A 324 -20.12 9.63 19.18
N THR A 325 -21.24 8.95 19.44
CA THR A 325 -21.57 8.41 20.77
C THR A 325 -21.36 6.91 20.76
N VAL A 326 -20.27 6.45 21.39
CA VAL A 326 -20.02 5.03 21.59
C VAL A 326 -20.60 4.59 22.92
N THR A 327 -21.59 3.71 22.90
CA THR A 327 -22.28 3.23 24.11
C THR A 327 -21.88 1.82 24.53
N ASP A 328 -21.36 1.00 23.62
CA ASP A 328 -20.86 -0.34 23.93
C ASP A 328 -19.74 -0.72 22.95
N ILE A 329 -18.67 -1.31 23.48
CA ILE A 329 -17.58 -1.90 22.69
C ILE A 329 -17.29 -3.27 23.27
N ARG A 330 -17.41 -4.32 22.47
CA ARG A 330 -17.10 -5.69 22.89
C ARG A 330 -16.09 -6.30 21.95
N ILE A 331 -15.03 -6.86 22.53
CA ILE A 331 -14.00 -7.55 21.78
C ILE A 331 -14.15 -9.05 22.02
N TYR A 332 -14.28 -9.80 20.93
CA TYR A 332 -14.44 -11.23 20.90
C TYR A 332 -13.17 -11.86 20.38
N LYS A 333 -12.68 -12.87 21.10
CA LYS A 333 -11.51 -13.66 20.72
C LYS A 333 -11.93 -15.09 20.50
N GLN A 334 -11.67 -15.60 19.31
CA GLN A 334 -11.89 -17.00 18.99
C GLN A 334 -10.92 -17.86 19.79
N LYS A 335 -11.43 -18.95 20.37
CA LYS A 335 -10.64 -19.92 21.14
C LYS A 335 -10.38 -21.16 20.28
N PRO A 336 -9.22 -21.82 20.44
CA PRO A 336 -8.99 -23.09 19.78
C PRO A 336 -9.99 -24.14 20.31
N GLY A 337 -10.23 -25.17 19.50
CA GLY A 337 -11.03 -26.33 19.91
C GLY A 337 -10.35 -27.12 21.03
N SER A 338 -11.05 -28.14 21.54
CA SER A 338 -10.55 -29.02 22.60
C SER A 338 -9.28 -29.81 22.23
N ASN A 339 -9.00 -29.95 20.94
CA ASN A 339 -7.77 -30.55 20.40
C ASN A 339 -6.59 -29.56 20.31
N GLY A 340 -6.74 -28.33 20.82
CA GLY A 340 -5.73 -27.27 20.75
C GLY A 340 -5.57 -26.65 19.37
N LEU A 341 -6.37 -27.07 18.39
CA LEU A 341 -6.34 -26.56 17.02
C LEU A 341 -7.52 -25.63 16.76
N TYR A 342 -7.27 -24.57 16.00
CA TYR A 342 -8.36 -23.81 15.38
C TYR A 342 -8.93 -24.61 14.20
N PRO A 343 -10.20 -24.40 13.79
CA PRO A 343 -10.72 -25.05 12.60
C PRO A 343 -9.89 -24.67 11.35
N TYR A 344 -9.92 -25.50 10.30
CA TYR A 344 -8.92 -25.46 9.21
C TYR A 344 -8.83 -24.09 8.51
N GLN A 345 -9.94 -23.38 8.35
CA GLN A 345 -9.95 -22.03 7.77
C GLN A 345 -9.31 -21.00 8.71
N GLU A 346 -9.49 -21.12 10.03
CA GLU A 346 -8.81 -20.29 11.01
C GLU A 346 -7.34 -20.69 11.23
N GLN A 347 -6.95 -21.95 10.97
CA GLN A 347 -5.54 -22.35 10.90
C GLN A 347 -4.84 -21.78 9.65
N LEU A 348 -5.53 -21.79 8.51
CA LEU A 348 -5.09 -21.09 7.30
C LEU A 348 -5.02 -19.58 7.52
N ALA A 349 -5.99 -18.98 8.23
CA ALA A 349 -5.93 -17.59 8.67
C ALA A 349 -4.73 -17.38 9.60
N LEU A 350 -4.53 -18.17 10.65
CA LEU A 350 -3.37 -18.05 11.53
C LEU A 350 -2.01 -18.13 10.83
N SER A 351 -1.90 -18.88 9.73
CA SER A 351 -0.69 -18.95 8.91
C SER A 351 -0.55 -17.80 7.88
N ARG A 352 -1.63 -17.05 7.58
CA ARG A 352 -1.68 -16.04 6.49
C ARG A 352 -2.11 -14.63 6.92
N SER A 353 -3.02 -14.49 7.88
CA SER A 353 -3.66 -13.29 8.45
C SER A 353 -4.36 -13.68 9.77
N ALA A 354 -3.84 -13.28 10.94
CA ALA A 354 -4.31 -13.76 12.24
C ALA A 354 -5.66 -13.12 12.67
N LYS A 355 -6.73 -13.40 11.92
CA LYS A 355 -8.12 -12.93 12.13
C LYS A 355 -8.85 -13.66 13.26
N LEU A 356 -8.24 -13.69 14.45
CA LEU A 356 -8.80 -14.36 15.63
C LEU A 356 -9.68 -13.45 16.49
N LEU A 357 -9.72 -12.16 16.17
CA LEU A 357 -10.40 -11.14 16.94
C LEU A 357 -11.49 -10.47 16.12
N SER A 358 -12.55 -10.06 16.79
CA SER A 358 -13.54 -9.14 16.24
C SER A 358 -14.04 -8.18 17.30
N ALA A 359 -14.37 -6.97 16.89
CA ALA A 359 -15.05 -5.97 17.70
C ALA A 359 -16.51 -5.86 17.27
N THR A 360 -17.40 -5.65 18.24
CA THR A 360 -18.71 -5.06 17.97
C THR A 360 -18.80 -3.72 18.66
N LEU A 361 -19.26 -2.71 17.94
CA LEU A 361 -19.34 -1.33 18.40
C LEU A 361 -20.77 -0.82 18.27
N LEU A 362 -21.37 -0.32 19.35
CA LEU A 362 -22.64 0.39 19.30
C LEU A 362 -22.36 1.89 19.20
N LEU A 363 -22.46 2.44 17.98
CA LEU A 363 -22.17 3.82 17.63
C LEU A 363 -23.48 4.53 17.29
N ASN A 364 -23.84 5.58 18.04
CA ASN A 364 -25.10 6.31 17.88
C ASN A 364 -26.33 5.37 17.80
N ASN A 365 -26.38 4.38 18.70
CA ASN A 365 -27.39 3.30 18.77
C ASN A 365 -27.43 2.33 17.58
N GLN A 366 -26.45 2.37 16.69
CA GLN A 366 -26.31 1.42 15.59
C GLN A 366 -25.13 0.47 15.82
N LEU A 367 -25.36 -0.82 15.62
CA LEU A 367 -24.36 -1.85 15.83
C LEU A 367 -23.52 -2.02 14.55
N TYR A 368 -22.21 -1.99 14.73
CA TYR A 368 -21.21 -2.32 13.72
C TYR A 368 -20.36 -3.48 14.22
N LYS A 369 -19.81 -4.27 13.28
CA LYS A 369 -18.88 -5.36 13.54
C LYS A 369 -17.64 -5.11 12.71
N GLU A 370 -16.48 -5.42 13.30
CA GLU A 370 -15.17 -5.28 12.67
C GLU A 370 -14.33 -6.52 12.98
N THR A 371 -13.74 -7.14 11.97
CA THR A 371 -12.84 -8.30 12.11
C THR A 371 -11.42 -7.77 12.11
N ILE A 372 -10.66 -8.19 13.10
CA ILE A 372 -9.36 -7.63 13.47
C ILE A 372 -8.31 -8.64 13.00
N ASP A 373 -7.48 -8.27 12.03
CA ASP A 373 -6.43 -9.13 11.46
C ASP A 373 -5.07 -8.93 12.14
N GLU A 374 -4.76 -9.74 13.16
CA GLU A 374 -3.56 -9.60 14.01
C GLU A 374 -2.21 -9.59 13.26
N LYS A 375 -2.12 -10.13 12.03
CA LYS A 375 -0.87 -10.10 11.25
C LYS A 375 -0.56 -8.69 10.71
N GLU A 376 -1.59 -7.91 10.47
CA GLU A 376 -1.45 -6.53 10.00
C GLU A 376 -1.15 -5.54 11.14
N PHE A 377 -1.10 -6.02 12.39
CA PHE A 377 -0.76 -5.25 13.59
C PHE A 377 0.75 -5.07 13.79
N GLU A 378 1.58 -5.33 12.77
CA GLU A 378 2.95 -4.79 12.70
C GLU A 378 2.94 -3.24 12.55
N SER A 379 1.78 -2.64 12.23
CA SER A 379 1.48 -1.22 12.50
C SER A 379 -0.02 -1.03 12.81
N TRP A 380 -0.35 -0.64 14.05
CA TRP A 380 -1.72 -0.76 14.60
C TRP A 380 -2.78 0.19 14.03
N ILE A 381 -2.37 1.33 13.50
CA ILE A 381 -3.30 2.32 12.97
C ILE A 381 -3.34 2.19 11.45
N ARG A 382 -4.08 1.16 11.05
CA ARG A 382 -4.39 0.85 9.67
C ARG A 382 -5.85 1.17 9.38
N PRO A 383 -6.15 1.90 8.29
CA PRO A 383 -7.51 2.22 7.88
C PRO A 383 -8.49 1.04 7.85
N GLU A 384 -7.96 -0.13 7.57
CA GLU A 384 -8.63 -1.40 7.47
C GLU A 384 -9.37 -1.77 8.77
N ASN A 385 -8.81 -1.43 9.93
CA ASN A 385 -9.40 -1.73 11.25
C ASN A 385 -10.50 -0.74 11.68
N PHE A 386 -10.82 0.26 10.86
CA PHE A 386 -11.79 1.32 11.18
C PHE A 386 -12.85 1.48 10.09
N GLN A 387 -13.12 0.42 9.32
CA GLN A 387 -14.14 0.40 8.26
C GLN A 387 -15.53 0.81 8.77
N PHE A 388 -15.89 0.46 10.01
CA PHE A 388 -17.15 0.89 10.63
C PHE A 388 -17.38 2.41 10.59
N LEU A 389 -16.32 3.24 10.58
CA LEU A 389 -16.46 4.70 10.48
C LEU A 389 -17.02 5.12 9.12
N ASN A 390 -16.59 4.46 8.04
CA ASN A 390 -17.10 4.72 6.71
C ASN A 390 -18.51 4.16 6.52
N HIS A 391 -18.81 2.99 7.09
CA HIS A 391 -20.18 2.47 7.14
C HIS A 391 -21.12 3.43 7.87
N TYR A 392 -20.68 4.01 8.99
CA TYR A 392 -21.44 5.04 9.69
C TYR A 392 -21.71 6.25 8.80
N LEU A 393 -20.71 6.77 8.09
CA LEU A 393 -20.88 7.89 7.16
C LEU A 393 -21.88 7.56 6.04
N GLU A 394 -21.84 6.33 5.52
CA GLU A 394 -22.80 5.86 4.51
C GLU A 394 -24.23 5.83 5.03
N ASP A 395 -24.42 5.40 6.27
CA ASP A 395 -25.73 5.38 6.92
C ASP A 395 -26.27 6.79 7.19
N GLN A 396 -25.37 7.77 7.36
CA GLN A 396 -25.71 9.19 7.43
C GLN A 396 -25.86 9.85 6.05
N HIS A 397 -25.66 9.11 4.95
CA HIS A 397 -25.60 9.64 3.59
C HIS A 397 -24.52 10.73 3.40
N ASP A 398 -23.45 10.68 4.18
CA ASP A 398 -22.29 11.55 4.03
C ASP A 398 -21.37 11.01 2.91
N ASN A 399 -20.99 11.88 1.99
CA ASN A 399 -20.15 11.53 0.84
C ASN A 399 -18.65 11.61 1.16
N ARG A 400 -18.26 12.05 2.36
CA ARG A 400 -16.88 12.09 2.82
C ARG A 400 -16.43 10.71 3.34
N ARG A 401 -15.12 10.45 3.35
CA ARG A 401 -14.52 9.22 3.88
C ARG A 401 -13.34 9.54 4.79
N PHE A 402 -13.08 8.67 5.75
CA PHE A 402 -11.93 8.80 6.63
C PHE A 402 -10.65 8.29 5.95
N TYR A 403 -9.56 9.03 6.08
CA TYR A 403 -8.24 8.71 5.55
C TYR A 403 -7.18 8.82 6.63
N PHE A 404 -6.29 7.84 6.68
CA PHE A 404 -5.04 7.90 7.40
C PHE A 404 -3.98 8.53 6.51
N ILE A 405 -3.37 9.60 7.02
CA ILE A 405 -2.37 10.39 6.32
C ILE A 405 -1.09 10.37 7.15
N THR A 406 -0.05 9.81 6.56
CA THR A 406 1.32 9.85 7.07
C THR A 406 2.10 10.92 6.31
N PRO A 407 2.93 11.74 6.99
CA PRO A 407 3.75 12.73 6.31
C PRO A 407 4.71 12.03 5.33
N ASN A 408 4.92 12.66 4.17
CA ASN A 408 5.94 12.23 3.25
C ASN A 408 7.33 12.63 3.78
N ARG A 409 8.36 11.82 3.49
CA ARG A 409 9.76 12.10 3.81
C ARG A 409 10.52 12.24 2.51
N PHE A 410 10.80 13.47 2.12
CA PHE A 410 11.35 13.79 0.80
C PHE A 410 12.86 13.67 0.75
N THR A 411 13.53 13.94 1.87
CA THR A 411 15.00 14.00 1.95
C THR A 411 15.60 12.96 2.87
N HIS A 412 14.76 12.20 3.59
CA HIS A 412 15.12 11.26 4.65
C HIS A 412 15.76 11.91 5.90
N TYR A 413 16.08 13.20 5.85
CA TYR A 413 16.52 13.97 7.01
C TYR A 413 15.36 14.48 7.88
N GLU A 414 14.12 14.40 7.39
CA GLU A 414 12.95 14.66 8.22
C GLU A 414 12.85 13.62 9.34
N PRO A 415 12.41 13.99 10.55
CA PRO A 415 12.20 13.03 11.63
C PRO A 415 11.20 11.95 11.20
N LEU A 416 11.31 10.76 11.80
CA LEU A 416 10.27 9.75 11.65
C LEU A 416 8.91 10.32 12.12
N PRO A 417 7.81 10.00 11.43
CA PRO A 417 6.49 10.47 11.83
C PRO A 417 6.16 10.03 13.25
N ASP A 418 5.99 11.02 14.13
CA ASP A 418 5.48 10.81 15.48
C ASP A 418 3.94 10.89 15.53
N THR A 419 3.32 11.25 14.40
CA THR A 419 1.89 11.50 14.28
C THR A 419 1.36 10.93 12.96
N VAL A 420 0.25 10.20 13.05
CA VAL A 420 -0.59 9.83 11.91
C VAL A 420 -1.87 10.64 12.01
N PHE A 421 -2.31 11.29 10.94
CA PHE A 421 -3.58 12.01 10.96
C PHE A 421 -4.71 11.14 10.44
N LEU A 422 -5.85 11.20 11.13
CA LEU A 422 -7.11 10.69 10.62
C LEU A 422 -7.96 11.88 10.16
N ALA A 423 -8.20 11.97 8.86
CA ALA A 423 -8.90 13.09 8.22
C ALA A 423 -10.18 12.63 7.52
N LEU A 424 -11.25 13.43 7.62
CA LEU A 424 -12.52 13.22 6.91
C LEU A 424 -12.53 14.08 5.64
N LEU A 425 -12.48 13.44 4.48
CA LEU A 425 -12.24 14.08 3.19
C LEU A 425 -13.34 13.75 2.17
N THR A 426 -13.67 14.69 1.30
CA THR A 426 -14.37 14.36 0.04
C THR A 426 -13.41 13.68 -0.95
N GLU A 427 -13.94 13.06 -2.00
CA GLU A 427 -13.12 12.49 -3.09
C GLU A 427 -12.18 13.53 -3.70
N GLN A 428 -12.71 14.72 -4.01
CA GLN A 428 -11.90 15.82 -4.55
C GLN A 428 -10.76 16.24 -3.61
N GLN A 429 -11.02 16.32 -2.29
CA GLN A 429 -10.00 16.66 -1.31
C GLN A 429 -8.95 15.56 -1.17
N ALA A 430 -9.37 14.29 -1.15
CA ALA A 430 -8.47 13.14 -1.11
C ALA A 430 -7.53 13.14 -2.33
N THR A 431 -8.07 13.33 -3.55
CA THR A 431 -7.27 13.42 -4.77
C THR A 431 -6.28 14.59 -4.76
N LEU A 432 -6.68 15.76 -4.24
CA LEU A 432 -5.78 16.91 -4.14
C LEU A 432 -4.65 16.70 -3.13
N LEU A 433 -4.93 16.00 -2.02
CA LEU A 433 -3.96 15.67 -0.98
C LEU A 433 -3.02 14.54 -1.42
N GLN A 434 -3.53 13.59 -2.21
CA GLN A 434 -2.75 12.52 -2.80
C GLN A 434 -2.00 13.04 -4.03
N SER A 435 -0.81 13.56 -3.77
CA SER A 435 0.07 14.12 -4.79
C SER A 435 1.51 13.73 -4.44
N PRO A 436 2.38 13.48 -5.42
CA PRO A 436 3.81 13.28 -5.17
C PRO A 436 4.43 14.47 -4.41
N TYR A 437 3.81 15.65 -4.49
CA TYR A 437 4.27 16.87 -3.81
C TYR A 437 3.74 17.04 -2.39
N LEU A 438 2.63 16.39 -2.00
CA LEU A 438 2.08 16.48 -0.64
C LEU A 438 2.21 15.14 0.08
N PHE A 439 1.28 14.23 -0.18
CA PHE A 439 1.24 12.91 0.44
C PHE A 439 1.21 11.84 -0.66
N ASP A 440 2.34 11.16 -0.84
CA ASP A 440 2.49 10.09 -1.83
C ASP A 440 1.49 8.93 -1.60
N ARG A 441 1.13 8.71 -0.33
CA ARG A 441 0.08 7.76 0.04
C ARG A 441 -0.81 8.31 1.15
N ILE A 442 -2.09 8.47 0.83
CA ILE A 442 -3.18 8.53 1.81
C ILE A 442 -3.90 7.19 1.78
N LYS A 443 -4.27 6.64 2.93
CA LYS A 443 -4.93 5.34 3.01
C LYS A 443 -6.36 5.53 3.53
N GLY A 444 -7.37 5.23 2.71
CA GLY A 444 -8.77 5.36 3.12
C GLY A 444 -9.19 4.25 4.07
N CYS A 445 -10.04 4.54 5.07
CA CYS A 445 -10.64 3.49 5.91
C CYS A 445 -11.34 2.49 4.99
N TYR A 446 -11.02 1.21 5.17
CA TYR A 446 -11.41 0.20 4.18
C TYR A 446 -12.92 0.08 4.04
N ASN A 447 -13.33 -0.38 2.87
CA ASN A 447 -14.72 -0.47 2.45
C ASN A 447 -14.98 -1.81 1.72
N GLY A 448 -14.13 -2.82 1.84
CA GLY A 448 -14.35 -4.12 1.18
C GLY A 448 -14.42 -5.29 2.16
N SER A 449 -14.18 -6.51 1.70
CA SER A 449 -14.39 -7.72 2.49
C SER A 449 -13.26 -7.96 3.50
N PRO A 450 -13.53 -8.45 4.72
CA PRO A 450 -12.49 -8.77 5.71
C PRO A 450 -11.43 -9.74 5.15
N GLY A 451 -10.26 -9.23 4.75
CA GLY A 451 -9.19 -10.03 4.14
C GLY A 451 -8.65 -9.60 2.79
N ASP A 452 -9.30 -8.64 2.12
CA ASP A 452 -8.82 -8.05 0.86
C ASP A 452 -7.92 -6.84 1.13
N TYR A 453 -7.10 -6.92 2.18
CA TYR A 453 -6.23 -5.83 2.63
C TYR A 453 -5.06 -5.58 1.66
N ASP A 454 -4.65 -6.61 0.91
CA ASP A 454 -3.61 -6.48 -0.13
C ASP A 454 -4.12 -5.76 -1.40
N TYR A 455 -5.43 -5.69 -1.63
CA TYR A 455 -6.05 -5.12 -2.84
C TYR A 455 -6.64 -3.71 -2.64
N ALA A 456 -6.74 -3.24 -1.40
CA ALA A 456 -7.34 -1.95 -1.04
C ALA A 456 -6.49 -0.71 -1.40
N VAL A 457 -5.56 -0.78 -2.35
CA VAL A 457 -4.55 0.29 -2.52
C VAL A 457 -5.02 1.39 -3.48
N TYR A 458 -6.13 1.20 -4.21
CA TYR A 458 -6.54 2.15 -5.25
C TYR A 458 -7.46 3.28 -4.75
N PRO A 459 -7.08 4.55 -4.96
CA PRO A 459 -7.95 5.70 -4.70
C PRO A 459 -9.18 5.65 -5.61
N GLY A 460 -10.38 5.61 -5.01
CA GLY A 460 -11.66 5.58 -5.75
C GLY A 460 -12.60 4.46 -5.27
N ASP A 461 -12.06 3.29 -4.96
CA ASP A 461 -12.87 2.12 -4.58
C ASP A 461 -13.70 2.35 -3.30
N TYR A 462 -13.21 3.21 -2.42
CA TYR A 462 -13.90 3.61 -1.18
C TYR A 462 -15.12 4.51 -1.42
N PHE A 463 -15.27 5.14 -2.59
CA PHE A 463 -16.41 6.00 -2.96
C PHE A 463 -17.45 5.30 -3.85
N GLN A 464 -17.10 4.17 -4.46
CA GLN A 464 -18.02 3.44 -5.33
C GLN A 464 -19.08 2.67 -4.54
N LEU A 465 -20.08 3.39 -4.02
CA LEU A 465 -21.18 2.79 -3.25
C LEU A 465 -22.12 1.91 -4.08
N SER A 466 -22.20 2.13 -5.39
CA SER A 466 -23.11 1.42 -6.29
C SER A 466 -22.72 -0.03 -6.56
N SER A 467 -21.50 -0.44 -6.19
CA SER A 467 -21.00 -1.80 -6.42
C SER A 467 -21.43 -2.79 -5.33
N ARG A 468 -22.20 -2.36 -4.33
CA ARG A 468 -22.58 -3.17 -3.17
C ARG A 468 -23.97 -2.87 -2.61
N LEU A 469 -24.43 -3.74 -1.72
CA LEU A 469 -25.70 -3.54 -1.02
C LEU A 469 -25.60 -2.41 0.00
N SER A 470 -26.59 -1.51 -0.02
CA SER A 470 -26.84 -0.53 1.04
C SER A 470 -27.37 -1.19 2.32
N LYS A 471 -27.28 -0.48 3.44
CA LYS A 471 -27.88 -0.91 4.71
C LYS A 471 -29.35 -1.27 4.56
N THR A 472 -30.16 -0.43 3.90
CA THR A 472 -31.59 -0.68 3.72
C THR A 472 -31.86 -1.98 2.95
N GLN A 473 -31.04 -2.29 1.95
CA GLN A 473 -31.11 -3.54 1.20
C GLN A 473 -30.73 -4.73 2.08
N ILE A 474 -29.66 -4.61 2.87
CA ILE A 474 -29.24 -5.66 3.83
C ILE A 474 -30.32 -5.90 4.89
N ASP A 475 -30.88 -4.84 5.48
CA ASP A 475 -31.93 -4.94 6.49
C ASP A 475 -33.17 -5.65 5.95
N SER A 476 -33.60 -5.29 4.74
CA SER A 476 -34.72 -5.91 4.04
C SER A 476 -34.46 -7.38 3.72
N PHE A 477 -33.24 -7.69 3.26
CA PHE A 477 -32.80 -9.05 3.00
C PHE A 477 -32.82 -9.91 4.27
N VAL A 478 -32.27 -9.41 5.37
CA VAL A 478 -32.26 -10.12 6.66
C VAL A 478 -33.67 -10.36 7.15
N ALA A 479 -34.56 -9.36 7.09
CA ALA A 479 -35.95 -9.49 7.51
C ALA A 479 -36.68 -10.59 6.73
N ILE A 480 -36.55 -10.60 5.39
CA ILE A 480 -37.14 -11.64 4.52
C ILE A 480 -36.57 -13.01 4.87
N CYS A 481 -35.24 -13.12 4.99
CA CYS A 481 -34.57 -14.37 5.31
C CYS A 481 -34.97 -14.93 6.67
N GLN A 482 -35.16 -14.09 7.69
CA GLN A 482 -35.62 -14.51 9.01
C GLN A 482 -37.09 -14.93 9.00
N GLN A 483 -37.97 -14.15 8.35
CA GLN A 483 -39.39 -14.49 8.17
C GLN A 483 -39.56 -15.87 7.53
N HIS A 484 -38.69 -16.20 6.57
CA HIS A 484 -38.72 -17.46 5.84
C HIS A 484 -37.79 -18.54 6.40
N GLN A 485 -37.16 -18.32 7.56
CA GLN A 485 -36.26 -19.28 8.23
C GLN A 485 -35.08 -19.74 7.35
N VAL A 486 -34.56 -18.85 6.50
CA VAL A 486 -33.32 -19.04 5.71
C VAL A 486 -32.10 -18.68 6.55
N LEU A 487 -32.23 -17.64 7.37
CA LEU A 487 -31.24 -17.23 8.35
C LEU A 487 -31.76 -17.56 9.76
N PRO A 488 -30.87 -17.85 10.72
CA PRO A 488 -31.28 -18.21 12.07
C PRO A 488 -32.07 -17.07 12.74
N ALA A 489 -33.11 -17.44 13.49
CA ALA A 489 -33.79 -16.55 14.41
C ALA A 489 -32.82 -16.25 15.57
N GLY A 490 -32.15 -15.10 15.51
CA GLY A 490 -31.10 -14.72 16.44
C GLY A 490 -31.01 -13.20 16.61
N ASN A 491 -29.86 -12.70 17.06
CA ASN A 491 -29.63 -11.26 17.17
C ASN A 491 -29.55 -10.62 15.77
N THR A 492 -30.69 -10.11 15.29
CA THR A 492 -30.84 -9.49 13.97
C THR A 492 -29.84 -8.36 13.74
N ALA A 493 -29.59 -7.52 14.74
CA ALA A 493 -28.64 -6.41 14.63
C ALA A 493 -27.20 -6.93 14.41
N LEU A 494 -26.80 -8.00 15.09
CA LEU A 494 -25.47 -8.59 14.91
C LEU A 494 -25.32 -9.23 13.52
N LEU A 495 -26.37 -9.87 13.01
CA LEU A 495 -26.38 -10.45 11.68
C LEU A 495 -26.29 -9.37 10.59
N GLN A 496 -27.08 -8.29 10.72
CA GLN A 496 -27.00 -7.13 9.83
C GLN A 496 -25.60 -6.52 9.84
N ALA A 497 -25.01 -6.30 11.03
CA ALA A 497 -23.65 -5.78 11.18
C ALA A 497 -22.61 -6.70 10.53
N THR A 498 -22.75 -8.02 10.68
CA THR A 498 -21.84 -9.01 10.09
C THR A 498 -21.91 -9.03 8.56
N ILE A 499 -23.13 -9.01 8.00
CA ILE A 499 -23.31 -8.94 6.54
C ILE A 499 -22.76 -7.61 6.01
N ARG A 500 -22.99 -6.51 6.74
CA ARG A 500 -22.52 -5.19 6.36
C ARG A 500 -21.00 -5.11 6.28
N GLU A 501 -20.33 -5.66 7.28
CA GLU A 501 -18.88 -5.76 7.33
C GLU A 501 -18.28 -6.47 6.11
N GLN A 502 -18.95 -7.52 5.60
CA GLN A 502 -18.52 -8.26 4.40
C GLN A 502 -18.69 -7.49 3.09
N ASN A 503 -19.32 -6.30 3.10
CA ASN A 503 -19.58 -5.46 1.92
C ASN A 503 -20.04 -6.24 0.66
N PRO A 504 -21.11 -7.05 0.74
CA PRO A 504 -21.53 -7.90 -0.36
C PRO A 504 -21.95 -7.08 -1.58
N ALA A 505 -21.42 -7.45 -2.74
CA ALA A 505 -21.76 -6.82 -4.03
C ALA A 505 -23.26 -6.96 -4.40
N GLY A 506 -23.94 -7.97 -3.86
CA GLY A 506 -25.35 -8.23 -4.12
C GLY A 506 -25.96 -9.26 -3.16
N TYR A 507 -27.27 -9.48 -3.26
CA TYR A 507 -28.02 -10.38 -2.37
C TYR A 507 -27.51 -11.83 -2.39
N ARG A 508 -26.93 -12.27 -3.51
CA ARG A 508 -26.29 -13.58 -3.63
C ARG A 508 -25.08 -13.73 -2.70
N ALA A 509 -24.26 -12.68 -2.58
CA ALA A 509 -23.09 -12.70 -1.71
C ALA A 509 -23.53 -12.63 -0.24
N ALA A 510 -24.59 -11.87 0.06
CA ALA A 510 -25.18 -11.83 1.39
C ALA A 510 -25.78 -13.19 1.83
N LEU A 511 -26.23 -14.04 0.89
CA LEU A 511 -26.71 -15.40 1.18
C LEU A 511 -25.62 -16.35 1.70
N SER A 512 -24.34 -16.03 1.50
CA SER A 512 -23.23 -16.81 2.08
C SER A 512 -23.29 -16.85 3.62
N CYS A 513 -23.94 -15.88 4.26
CA CYS A 513 -24.18 -15.88 5.70
C CYS A 513 -25.24 -16.90 6.14
N SER A 514 -25.93 -17.58 5.22
CA SER A 514 -26.84 -18.67 5.56
C SER A 514 -26.06 -19.94 5.90
N PRO A 515 -26.36 -20.60 7.02
CA PRO A 515 -25.74 -21.90 7.33
C PRO A 515 -26.06 -22.95 6.25
N ALA A 516 -27.17 -22.79 5.53
CA ALA A 516 -27.56 -23.70 4.48
C ALA A 516 -26.92 -23.41 3.11
N CYS A 517 -26.08 -22.36 3.01
CA CYS A 517 -25.34 -22.00 1.81
C CYS A 517 -23.95 -22.66 1.83
N PHE A 518 -23.53 -23.23 0.70
CA PHE A 518 -22.22 -23.89 0.58
C PHE A 518 -21.75 -23.93 -0.87
N ASP A 519 -20.42 -24.01 -1.04
CA ASP A 519 -19.79 -24.25 -2.33
C ASP A 519 -19.59 -25.74 -2.58
N SER A 520 -19.71 -26.13 -3.84
CA SER A 520 -19.39 -27.48 -4.29
C SER A 520 -18.51 -27.44 -5.52
N GLN A 521 -17.53 -28.34 -5.56
CA GLN A 521 -16.85 -28.70 -6.80
C GLN A 521 -17.81 -29.43 -7.74
N ASP A 522 -17.43 -29.52 -9.02
CA ASP A 522 -18.20 -30.14 -10.10
C ASP A 522 -18.18 -31.68 -10.04
N ASN A 523 -18.56 -32.23 -8.88
CA ASN A 523 -18.69 -33.67 -8.69
C ASN A 523 -19.80 -34.01 -7.68
N LEU A 524 -20.38 -35.21 -7.86
CA LEU A 524 -21.51 -35.68 -7.07
C LEU A 524 -21.17 -35.82 -5.59
N TYR A 525 -19.97 -36.29 -5.27
CA TYR A 525 -19.51 -36.47 -3.89
C TYR A 525 -19.58 -35.17 -3.10
N SER A 526 -19.02 -34.09 -3.65
CA SER A 526 -18.94 -32.78 -3.03
C SER A 526 -20.33 -32.20 -2.81
N LEU A 527 -21.21 -32.30 -3.82
CA LEU A 527 -22.57 -31.77 -3.73
C LEU A 527 -23.42 -32.52 -2.70
N LEU A 528 -23.31 -33.84 -2.63
CA LEU A 528 -23.99 -34.65 -1.61
C LEU A 528 -23.47 -34.34 -0.21
N THR A 529 -22.15 -34.21 -0.05
CA THR A 529 -21.52 -33.89 1.23
C THR A 529 -21.93 -32.50 1.72
N GLY A 530 -21.93 -31.50 0.83
CA GLY A 530 -22.40 -30.14 1.13
C GLY A 530 -23.88 -30.12 1.49
N THR A 531 -24.73 -30.80 0.70
CA THR A 531 -26.17 -30.91 0.97
C THR A 531 -26.43 -31.60 2.31
N GLN A 532 -25.69 -32.67 2.62
CA GLN A 532 -25.78 -33.37 3.90
C GLN A 532 -25.45 -32.44 5.07
N ARG A 533 -24.37 -31.67 4.96
CA ARG A 533 -23.96 -30.72 6.00
C ARG A 533 -25.01 -29.63 6.21
N ALA A 534 -25.51 -29.03 5.13
CA ALA A 534 -26.57 -28.03 5.19
C ALA A 534 -27.86 -28.61 5.83
N LEU A 535 -28.24 -29.84 5.45
CA LEU A 535 -29.40 -30.51 6.03
C LEU A 535 -29.23 -30.78 7.53
N GLN A 536 -28.05 -31.21 7.96
CA GLN A 536 -27.75 -31.43 9.38
C GLN A 536 -27.78 -30.13 10.19
N GLN A 537 -27.33 -29.02 9.62
CA GLN A 537 -27.41 -27.72 10.28
C GLN A 537 -28.86 -27.23 10.39
N MET A 538 -29.68 -27.47 9.37
CA MET A 538 -31.10 -27.10 9.37
C MET A 538 -31.98 -28.05 10.20
N LEU A 539 -31.57 -29.31 10.37
CA LEU A 539 -32.30 -30.37 11.08
C LEU A 539 -31.34 -31.25 11.93
N PRO A 540 -30.77 -30.72 13.02
CA PRO A 540 -29.69 -31.38 13.78
C PRO A 540 -30.09 -32.70 14.44
N HIS A 541 -31.38 -32.92 14.68
CA HIS A 541 -31.90 -34.15 15.29
C HIS A 541 -32.28 -35.24 14.27
N ASN A 542 -32.17 -34.96 12.96
CA ASN A 542 -32.61 -35.88 11.93
C ASN A 542 -31.47 -36.80 11.47
N LYS A 543 -31.71 -38.12 11.43
CA LYS A 543 -30.68 -39.14 11.11
C LYS A 543 -30.57 -39.46 9.62
N LEU A 544 -31.07 -38.59 8.74
CA LEU A 544 -31.00 -38.81 7.29
C LEU A 544 -29.58 -38.59 6.79
N PHE A 545 -29.12 -39.45 5.88
CA PHE A 545 -27.79 -39.38 5.31
C PHE A 545 -27.76 -39.73 3.82
N PHE A 546 -26.91 -39.03 3.08
CA PHE A 546 -26.52 -39.40 1.73
C PHE A 546 -25.33 -40.37 1.74
N THR A 547 -25.33 -41.34 0.83
CA THR A 547 -24.19 -42.23 0.56
C THR A 547 -24.02 -42.37 -0.94
N GLN A 548 -22.85 -41.99 -1.48
CA GLN A 548 -22.58 -42.18 -2.89
C GLN A 548 -22.47 -43.68 -3.21
N LEU A 549 -23.06 -44.10 -4.33
CA LEU A 549 -22.92 -45.47 -4.79
C LEU A 549 -21.57 -45.63 -5.52
N PRO A 550 -20.90 -46.79 -5.40
CA PRO A 550 -19.71 -47.08 -6.18
C PRO A 550 -20.01 -46.98 -7.68
N GLU A 551 -19.11 -46.39 -8.46
CA GLU A 551 -19.18 -46.43 -9.91
C GLU A 551 -19.01 -47.88 -10.39
N HIS A 552 -20.11 -48.52 -10.79
CA HIS A 552 -20.04 -49.83 -11.42
C HIS A 552 -19.68 -49.69 -12.90
N ARG A 553 -18.42 -49.96 -13.25
CA ARG A 553 -17.99 -50.22 -14.62
C ARG A 553 -18.36 -51.66 -15.01
N ASN A 554 -19.62 -51.92 -15.35
CA ASN A 554 -20.00 -53.17 -15.99
C ASN A 554 -20.14 -52.96 -17.51
N GLY A 555 -19.35 -53.69 -18.27
CA GLY A 555 -18.97 -53.46 -19.67
C GLY A 555 -20.05 -53.49 -20.76
N THR A 556 -21.30 -53.16 -20.48
CA THR A 556 -22.36 -52.96 -21.51
C THR A 556 -23.46 -51.98 -21.11
N GLN A 557 -23.39 -51.36 -19.93
CA GLN A 557 -24.33 -50.29 -19.52
C GLN A 557 -23.54 -49.06 -19.10
N GLN A 558 -23.95 -47.89 -19.60
CA GLN A 558 -23.36 -46.60 -19.24
C GLN A 558 -23.19 -46.48 -17.71
N PRO A 559 -22.06 -45.96 -17.21
CA PRO A 559 -21.88 -45.74 -15.78
C PRO A 559 -22.98 -44.83 -15.26
N SER A 560 -23.87 -45.35 -14.41
CA SER A 560 -24.92 -44.54 -13.78
C SER A 560 -24.45 -44.05 -12.42
N SER A 561 -23.96 -42.81 -12.40
CA SER A 561 -23.72 -42.07 -11.16
C SER A 561 -24.99 -42.04 -10.32
N GLY A 562 -24.88 -42.24 -9.01
CA GLY A 562 -26.06 -42.35 -8.15
C GLY A 562 -25.71 -42.31 -6.68
N PHE A 563 -26.75 -42.16 -5.86
CA PHE A 563 -26.62 -42.09 -4.42
C PHE A 563 -27.77 -42.81 -3.74
N MET A 564 -27.54 -43.22 -2.51
CA MET A 564 -28.56 -43.67 -1.60
C MET A 564 -28.88 -42.53 -0.64
N PHE A 565 -30.17 -42.25 -0.44
CA PHE A 565 -30.64 -41.34 0.60
C PHE A 565 -31.60 -42.12 1.50
N ASN A 566 -31.21 -42.29 2.77
CA ASN A 566 -31.97 -43.04 3.77
C ASN A 566 -32.52 -44.39 3.27
N LYS A 567 -31.62 -45.25 2.77
CA LYS A 567 -31.89 -46.60 2.24
C LYS A 567 -32.62 -46.67 0.89
N GLN A 568 -32.99 -45.56 0.28
CA GLN A 568 -33.57 -45.53 -1.07
C GLN A 568 -32.51 -45.10 -2.10
N ILE A 569 -32.41 -45.85 -3.20
CA ILE A 569 -31.45 -45.59 -4.28
C ILE A 569 -32.04 -44.58 -5.28
N TYR A 570 -31.25 -43.57 -5.61
CA TYR A 570 -31.51 -42.58 -6.64
C TYR A 570 -30.40 -42.62 -7.70
N ARG A 571 -30.77 -42.85 -8.95
CA ARG A 571 -29.85 -42.87 -10.10
C ARG A 571 -29.92 -41.54 -10.82
N VAL A 572 -28.77 -40.96 -11.15
CA VAL A 572 -28.65 -39.77 -11.99
C VAL A 572 -28.70 -40.24 -13.45
N PRO A 573 -29.66 -39.79 -14.25
CA PRO A 573 -29.72 -40.12 -15.67
C PRO A 573 -28.46 -39.61 -16.39
N ALA A 574 -27.86 -40.44 -17.26
CA ALA A 574 -26.79 -40.00 -18.14
C ALA A 574 -27.34 -39.00 -19.17
N SER A 575 -26.77 -37.80 -19.24
CA SER A 575 -26.92 -36.91 -20.40
C SER A 575 -25.90 -37.34 -21.46
N GLY A 576 -26.31 -37.37 -22.73
CA GLY A 576 -25.43 -37.78 -23.84
C GLY A 576 -24.12 -36.97 -23.92
N GLU A 577 -23.11 -37.60 -24.53
CA GLU A 577 -21.72 -37.19 -24.81
C GLU A 577 -21.13 -35.97 -24.06
N ALA A 578 -20.07 -36.26 -23.30
CA ALA A 578 -19.07 -35.36 -22.71
C ALA A 578 -19.42 -34.51 -21.47
N THR A 579 -20.60 -34.66 -20.85
CA THR A 579 -20.88 -34.01 -19.56
C THR A 579 -21.58 -34.97 -18.58
N ASP A 580 -20.79 -35.78 -17.88
CA ASP A 580 -21.28 -36.65 -16.78
C ASP A 580 -21.79 -35.85 -15.55
N PHE A 581 -21.73 -34.51 -15.59
CA PHE A 581 -22.15 -33.63 -14.51
C PHE A 581 -22.96 -32.42 -15.02
N SER A 582 -24.17 -32.66 -15.54
CA SER A 582 -25.15 -31.57 -15.61
C SER A 582 -25.68 -31.30 -14.19
N ASN A 583 -25.17 -30.23 -13.55
CA ASN A 583 -25.59 -29.78 -12.21
C ASN A 583 -27.11 -29.78 -12.05
N GLU A 584 -27.83 -29.36 -13.09
CA GLU A 584 -29.30 -29.29 -13.07
C GLU A 584 -29.95 -30.67 -12.88
N ILE A 585 -29.45 -31.72 -13.56
CA ILE A 585 -29.98 -33.09 -13.46
C ILE A 585 -29.69 -33.66 -12.06
N VAL A 586 -28.50 -33.41 -11.53
CA VAL A 586 -28.11 -33.87 -10.19
C VAL A 586 -28.95 -33.17 -9.12
N VAL A 587 -29.09 -31.85 -9.18
CA VAL A 587 -29.93 -31.05 -8.27
C VAL A 587 -31.40 -31.50 -8.33
N LYS A 588 -31.95 -31.76 -9.53
CA LYS A 588 -33.30 -32.33 -9.68
C LYS A 588 -33.43 -33.69 -8.99
N THR A 589 -32.41 -34.55 -9.11
CA THR A 589 -32.40 -35.88 -8.50
C THR A 589 -32.31 -35.81 -6.96
N ILE A 590 -31.47 -34.91 -6.42
CA ILE A 590 -31.40 -34.62 -4.99
C ILE A 590 -32.74 -34.08 -4.47
N ASN A 591 -33.35 -33.12 -5.18
CA ASN A 591 -34.65 -32.56 -4.82
C ASN A 591 -35.78 -33.60 -4.84
N LYS A 592 -35.74 -34.56 -5.76
CA LYS A 592 -36.65 -35.72 -5.77
C LYS A 592 -36.45 -36.59 -4.52
N ALA A 593 -35.20 -36.80 -4.09
CA ALA A 593 -34.90 -37.57 -2.89
C ALA A 593 -35.38 -36.90 -1.61
N LEU A 594 -35.14 -35.59 -1.47
CA LEU A 594 -35.61 -34.79 -0.34
C LEU A 594 -37.14 -34.80 -0.26
N SER A 595 -37.83 -34.52 -1.38
CA SER A 595 -39.30 -34.51 -1.43
C SER A 595 -39.90 -35.90 -1.18
N GLY A 596 -39.28 -36.97 -1.69
CA GLY A 596 -39.74 -38.35 -1.49
C GLY A 596 -39.70 -38.80 -0.03
N HIS A 597 -38.87 -38.16 0.78
CA HIS A 597 -38.77 -38.38 2.23
C HIS A 597 -39.53 -37.34 3.06
N GLY A 598 -40.41 -36.55 2.43
CA GLY A 598 -41.24 -35.56 3.11
C GLY A 598 -40.49 -34.36 3.67
N LEU A 599 -39.25 -34.11 3.22
CA LEU A 599 -38.50 -32.94 3.66
C LEU A 599 -39.01 -31.67 2.95
N PRO A 600 -39.25 -30.57 3.69
CA PRO A 600 -39.80 -29.34 3.12
C PRO A 600 -38.74 -28.46 2.42
N TYR A 601 -37.52 -28.98 2.22
CA TYR A 601 -36.38 -28.25 1.69
C TYR A 601 -36.03 -28.69 0.27
N ARG A 602 -35.52 -27.76 -0.53
CA ARG A 602 -34.98 -28.00 -1.86
C ARG A 602 -33.64 -27.30 -2.00
N LEU A 603 -32.76 -27.91 -2.77
CA LEU A 603 -31.48 -27.39 -3.17
C LEU A 603 -31.66 -26.47 -4.38
N TYR A 604 -31.12 -25.26 -4.29
CA TYR A 604 -31.11 -24.25 -5.34
C TYR A 604 -29.67 -23.86 -5.66
N GLN A 605 -29.33 -23.76 -6.94
CA GLN A 605 -28.06 -23.18 -7.38
C GLN A 605 -28.15 -21.66 -7.31
N VAL A 606 -27.12 -21.02 -6.76
CA VAL A 606 -26.97 -19.56 -6.71
C VAL A 606 -26.22 -19.12 -7.98
N SER A 607 -26.54 -17.94 -8.54
CA SER A 607 -25.88 -17.44 -9.77
C SER A 607 -24.35 -17.31 -9.62
N ASP A 608 -23.58 -17.88 -10.57
CA ASP A 608 -22.12 -18.11 -10.52
C ASP A 608 -21.21 -16.93 -10.90
N ASN A 609 -21.67 -15.67 -10.90
CA ASN A 609 -20.84 -14.56 -11.37
C ASN A 609 -20.04 -13.84 -10.25
N SER A 610 -19.63 -14.52 -9.16
CA SER A 610 -18.85 -13.86 -8.08
C SER A 610 -17.55 -14.57 -7.72
N GLU A 611 -16.48 -13.79 -7.60
CA GLU A 611 -15.13 -14.19 -7.17
C GLU A 611 -15.05 -14.72 -5.73
N VAL A 612 -16.12 -14.59 -4.94
CA VAL A 612 -16.20 -15.02 -3.53
C VAL A 612 -16.23 -16.55 -3.39
N PHE A 613 -16.64 -17.27 -4.43
CA PHE A 613 -16.89 -18.72 -4.39
C PHE A 613 -15.94 -19.48 -5.31
N ASN A 614 -15.29 -20.52 -4.79
CA ASN A 614 -14.39 -21.39 -5.55
C ASN A 614 -15.16 -22.57 -6.19
N GLY A 615 -16.09 -22.27 -7.11
CA GLY A 615 -16.92 -23.27 -7.80
C GLY A 615 -18.39 -22.85 -7.91
N HIS A 616 -19.29 -23.83 -8.05
CA HIS A 616 -20.75 -23.58 -8.04
C HIS A 616 -21.29 -23.50 -6.62
N SER A 617 -22.07 -22.47 -6.33
CA SER A 617 -22.68 -22.26 -5.01
C SER A 617 -24.12 -22.74 -4.94
N TYR A 618 -24.49 -23.33 -3.81
CA TYR A 618 -25.81 -23.89 -3.58
C TYR A 618 -26.36 -23.48 -2.23
N VAL A 619 -27.68 -23.45 -2.13
CA VAL A 619 -28.38 -23.18 -0.87
C VAL A 619 -29.57 -24.11 -0.71
N LEU A 620 -29.70 -24.69 0.49
CA LEU A 620 -30.82 -25.56 0.86
C LEU A 620 -31.90 -24.76 1.59
N MET A 621 -33.08 -24.60 0.99
CA MET A 621 -34.15 -23.79 1.59
C MET A 621 -35.56 -24.26 1.22
N LYS A 622 -36.58 -23.72 1.89
CA LYS A 622 -37.99 -24.00 1.58
C LYS A 622 -38.38 -23.32 0.25
N PRO A 623 -39.28 -23.91 -0.57
CA PRO A 623 -39.71 -23.29 -1.82
C PRO A 623 -40.32 -21.88 -1.68
N ALA A 624 -41.09 -21.65 -0.60
CA ALA A 624 -41.65 -20.34 -0.32
C ALA A 624 -40.56 -19.29 -0.03
N ALA A 625 -39.45 -19.69 0.60
CA ALA A 625 -38.30 -18.83 0.86
C ALA A 625 -37.57 -18.46 -0.43
N ALA A 626 -37.34 -19.44 -1.31
CA ALA A 626 -36.74 -19.21 -2.62
C ALA A 626 -37.59 -18.26 -3.46
N GLN A 627 -38.92 -18.40 -3.42
CA GLN A 627 -39.82 -17.48 -4.12
C GLN A 627 -39.75 -16.05 -3.57
N ALA A 628 -39.72 -15.87 -2.25
CA ALA A 628 -39.58 -14.56 -1.62
C ALA A 628 -38.26 -13.88 -2.01
N LEU A 629 -37.16 -14.63 -2.03
CA LEU A 629 -35.85 -14.13 -2.46
C LEU A 629 -35.83 -13.79 -3.96
N ARG A 630 -36.47 -14.59 -4.83
CA ARG A 630 -36.64 -14.25 -6.26
C ARG A 630 -37.41 -12.95 -6.47
N SER A 631 -38.41 -12.69 -5.63
CA SER A 631 -39.17 -11.43 -5.66
C SER A 631 -38.33 -10.24 -5.18
N LEU A 632 -37.36 -10.45 -4.28
CA LEU A 632 -36.41 -9.42 -3.85
C LEU A 632 -35.39 -9.09 -4.95
N SER A 633 -34.82 -10.12 -5.59
CA SER A 633 -34.00 -9.98 -6.80
C SER A 633 -34.01 -11.26 -7.62
N ALA A 634 -34.34 -11.14 -8.91
CA ALA A 634 -34.38 -12.25 -9.84
C ALA A 634 -32.99 -12.86 -10.09
N GLU A 635 -31.91 -12.11 -9.86
CA GLU A 635 -30.53 -12.52 -10.14
C GLU A 635 -29.96 -13.50 -9.11
N ILE A 636 -30.64 -13.70 -7.98
CA ILE A 636 -30.17 -14.60 -6.91
C ILE A 636 -30.06 -16.05 -7.41
N PHE A 637 -31.04 -16.48 -8.20
CA PHE A 637 -31.10 -17.84 -8.75
C PHE A 637 -31.15 -17.76 -10.27
N PRO A 638 -30.37 -18.57 -11.00
CA PRO A 638 -30.42 -18.57 -12.46
C PRO A 638 -31.85 -18.90 -12.94
N VAL A 639 -32.31 -18.18 -13.97
CA VAL A 639 -33.57 -18.50 -14.64
C VAL A 639 -33.36 -19.83 -15.33
N THR A 640 -34.08 -20.86 -14.89
CA THR A 640 -34.07 -22.17 -15.54
C THR A 640 -34.51 -22.01 -17.00
N GLY A 641 -33.57 -22.08 -17.94
CA GLY A 641 -33.85 -22.02 -19.39
C GLY A 641 -32.87 -21.24 -20.26
N SER A 642 -31.87 -20.53 -19.74
CA SER A 642 -30.85 -19.87 -20.58
C SER A 642 -29.55 -20.67 -20.62
N SER A 643 -29.50 -21.68 -21.49
CA SER A 643 -28.24 -22.20 -22.02
C SER A 643 -27.56 -21.10 -22.84
N ARG A 644 -26.30 -20.80 -22.53
CA ARG A 644 -25.36 -20.33 -23.56
C ARG A 644 -25.00 -21.49 -24.47
#